data_AF-A0A9P8KBS5-F1
#
_entry.id   AF-A0A9P8KBS5-F1
#
_cell.length_a   1.000
_cell.length_b   1.000
_cell.length_c   1.000
_cell.angle_alpha   90.00
_cell.angle_beta   90.00
_cell.angle_gamma   90.00
#
_symmetry.space_group_name_H-M   'P 1'
#
loop_
_entity.id
_entity.type
_entity.pdbx_description
1 polymer ?
#
loop_
_entity_poly.entity_id
_entity_poly.type
_entity_poly.pdbx_seq_one_letter_code
_entity_poly.pdbx_strand_id
1 'polypeptide(L)'
;MNFHLCFFFNLLHYLRLTQALDVLNLSGAELRDFTESYHGSIFVEFWASPCLACDYLDPVLEQTVHLVSDDNILIVKVQCDNSNEDRDMCRSYGVTSKPTLMVFNGPHQYQTYVGRQRANSISWFMKRLNRPSVIEITKENIDHVKMSGDLAVIGFVDDLDTEAKSEFLSTAESLHGIHAFGISSSRDLASSENASFPGVMVYNRDSDSAISFPTSMTLTGQSLGQFLEAQNHPLIREIDFDTFDDYRKSAPVLGLIFVQTKAERLHFTNSLQDVARRYQGRITFGTVDADQFGAASVKLGLTYGKWPAFAVENILDDAVYPLDQQIVMTVPAIEAFVLSLVNNSASTVIEFDNYVDIPSSTTLQWHRCFGEDFYCAKLEVPMNHNLASEADGSDYSIVELAIIMLPGINHTANRNYSVAPLIVNPGGPGGSGVEFIRNLGHAIQEMAGHDRDIVSFDPRGVGYTKPTADCYTFPTSGSSSALGDSDIMRGQFNRLQFALSNEAVGLVNSTESALMQRDSAARAVAQLCKQKDDLDGKRSILRHLNTQNVARDMLYIVDAWDDWLETFKAHTTPQMNDKVMERSKGMLSFLGFSYGTLLGATFATMFPDRIGRMVLDGVVDAASSNIAFAPGTLEDADTVYDLFFKYCAEAGPRKCAIARDGDHAHDVARRVAAALQSLREQSLVGVHAATKTPSIITWSMLKGAIFGSLYSPVTSFPLIAQIYDYLHRGDHNALHASIPQLHSMIRQQSYCLPPTQHSFDLGDAQNSIRCSDQNRLNATIPELLQSFESLSRVSLFADVFMNVGLPCNGWSIPSIDSPLRMTVPDGWKETGQTNTSFPLLFVSNTHDPITPLRAGIRMAQRFYGAGFIEQEGEGHCSIAEVSLCTVSKVRAYFRDGIVPPAPRLKDGQHVREGLWDRCETNERPWQPLHAQEKLGSVCGMQRPWTSSELDEAKFLEQQNIALVRAWKNVQEYMVTETIERPWLDITLMANSP
;
A
#
# COMPACT_ATOMS: atom_id res chain seq x y z
N MET A 1 -41.31 -27.97 -61.46
CA MET A 1 -41.12 -29.41 -61.19
C MET A 1 -40.02 -29.92 -62.11
N ASN A 2 -38.99 -30.58 -61.57
CA ASN A 2 -37.79 -31.12 -62.24
C ASN A 2 -36.58 -30.18 -62.50
N PHE A 3 -36.18 -29.36 -61.52
CA PHE A 3 -34.78 -28.85 -61.47
C PHE A 3 -34.21 -28.72 -60.05
N HIS A 4 -35.04 -28.63 -58.99
CA HIS A 4 -34.55 -28.53 -57.60
C HIS A 4 -34.25 -29.86 -56.89
N LEU A 5 -34.74 -31.01 -57.36
CA LEU A 5 -34.46 -32.30 -56.71
C LEU A 5 -33.09 -32.91 -57.07
N CYS A 6 -32.45 -32.50 -58.17
CA CYS A 6 -31.15 -33.05 -58.57
C CYS A 6 -29.95 -32.41 -57.86
N PHE A 7 -30.09 -31.20 -57.29
CA PHE A 7 -29.01 -30.55 -56.54
C PHE A 7 -28.93 -31.04 -55.09
N PHE A 8 -30.09 -31.25 -54.44
CA PHE A 8 -30.16 -31.72 -53.05
C PHE A 8 -29.74 -33.19 -52.87
N PHE A 9 -30.08 -34.06 -53.83
CA PHE A 9 -29.57 -35.45 -53.78
C PHE A 9 -28.08 -35.52 -54.07
N ASN A 10 -27.50 -34.60 -54.85
CA ASN A 10 -26.07 -34.58 -55.12
C ASN A 10 -25.25 -34.11 -53.92
N LEU A 11 -25.72 -33.17 -53.09
CA LEU A 11 -24.97 -32.73 -51.89
C LEU A 11 -24.91 -33.83 -50.82
N LEU A 12 -26.02 -34.54 -50.58
CA LEU A 12 -26.09 -35.67 -49.64
C LEU A 12 -25.38 -36.93 -50.18
N HIS A 13 -25.32 -37.15 -51.50
CA HIS A 13 -24.49 -38.22 -52.08
C HIS A 13 -22.99 -37.86 -52.12
N TYR A 14 -22.63 -36.60 -52.35
CA TYR A 14 -21.23 -36.15 -52.26
C TYR A 14 -20.71 -36.24 -50.82
N LEU A 15 -21.49 -35.82 -49.83
CA LEU A 15 -21.11 -35.90 -48.40
C LEU A 15 -21.05 -37.34 -47.85
N ARG A 16 -21.75 -38.31 -48.46
CA ARG A 16 -21.61 -39.74 -48.11
C ARG A 16 -20.43 -40.43 -48.82
N LEU A 17 -19.90 -39.88 -49.90
CA LEU A 17 -18.79 -40.46 -50.68
C LEU A 17 -17.45 -39.76 -50.46
N THR A 18 -17.44 -38.62 -49.76
CA THR A 18 -16.23 -38.00 -49.21
C THR A 18 -16.51 -37.60 -47.77
N GLN A 19 -15.97 -38.33 -46.79
CA GLN A 19 -15.64 -37.76 -45.49
C GLN A 19 -14.60 -36.66 -45.75
N ALA A 20 -15.06 -35.47 -46.15
CA ALA A 20 -14.22 -34.29 -46.09
C ALA A 20 -14.12 -33.95 -44.60
N LEU A 21 -12.93 -34.15 -44.04
CA LEU A 21 -12.56 -33.76 -42.68
C LEU A 21 -12.45 -32.23 -42.60
N ASP A 22 -13.53 -31.51 -42.92
CA ASP A 22 -13.56 -30.05 -42.98
C ASP A 22 -14.76 -29.49 -42.20
N VAL A 23 -14.59 -28.28 -41.67
CA VAL A 23 -15.66 -27.51 -41.03
C VAL A 23 -16.63 -26.99 -42.10
N LEU A 24 -17.91 -27.32 -41.99
CA LEU A 24 -18.90 -26.93 -43.00
C LEU A 24 -19.37 -25.50 -42.77
N ASN A 25 -19.36 -24.67 -43.80
CA ASN A 25 -19.88 -23.30 -43.73
C ASN A 25 -21.29 -23.26 -44.34
N LEU A 26 -22.30 -22.92 -43.53
CA LEU A 26 -23.70 -22.89 -43.94
C LEU A 26 -24.28 -21.48 -43.81
N SER A 27 -25.19 -21.12 -44.72
CA SER A 27 -26.07 -19.97 -44.55
C SER A 27 -27.17 -20.22 -43.51
N GLY A 28 -27.83 -19.15 -43.06
CA GLY A 28 -28.92 -19.26 -42.08
C GLY A 28 -30.10 -20.13 -42.51
N ALA A 29 -30.43 -20.12 -43.80
CA ALA A 29 -31.50 -20.95 -44.36
C ALA A 29 -31.09 -22.42 -44.41
N GLU A 30 -29.83 -22.70 -44.77
CA GLU A 30 -29.29 -24.07 -44.87
C GLU A 30 -29.18 -24.74 -43.50
N LEU A 31 -28.84 -24.00 -42.43
CA LEU A 31 -28.77 -24.56 -41.07
C LEU A 31 -30.10 -25.18 -40.63
N ARG A 32 -31.23 -24.51 -40.91
CA ARG A 32 -32.57 -24.98 -40.52
C ARG A 32 -32.90 -26.31 -41.20
N ASP A 33 -32.74 -26.36 -42.52
CA ASP A 33 -32.97 -27.58 -43.30
C ASP A 33 -32.00 -28.71 -42.90
N PHE A 34 -30.77 -28.36 -42.49
CA PHE A 34 -29.79 -29.33 -41.98
C PHE A 34 -30.19 -29.93 -40.64
N THR A 35 -30.68 -29.11 -39.70
CA THR A 35 -31.15 -29.60 -38.39
C THR A 35 -32.39 -30.49 -38.48
N GLU A 36 -33.20 -30.36 -39.54
CA GLU A 36 -34.36 -31.21 -39.79
C GLU A 36 -34.00 -32.56 -40.43
N SER A 37 -32.93 -32.61 -41.22
CA SER A 37 -32.55 -33.77 -42.04
C SER A 37 -31.41 -34.62 -41.47
N TYR A 38 -30.58 -34.07 -40.60
CA TYR A 38 -29.47 -34.79 -39.97
C TYR A 38 -29.89 -35.43 -38.64
N HIS A 39 -29.66 -36.74 -38.50
CA HIS A 39 -30.06 -37.51 -37.31
C HIS A 39 -28.96 -37.61 -36.22
N GLY A 40 -27.88 -36.83 -36.33
CA GLY A 40 -26.81 -36.75 -35.33
C GLY A 40 -26.70 -35.36 -34.69
N SER A 41 -25.74 -35.17 -33.80
CA SER A 41 -25.51 -33.88 -33.13
C SER A 41 -24.72 -32.91 -34.02
N ILE A 42 -25.10 -31.63 -34.04
CA ILE A 42 -24.43 -30.57 -34.81
C ILE A 42 -23.88 -29.53 -33.85
N PHE A 43 -22.57 -29.28 -33.91
CA PHE A 43 -21.90 -28.19 -33.20
C PHE A 43 -21.74 -26.99 -34.13
N VAL A 44 -22.23 -25.82 -33.74
CA VAL A 44 -22.35 -24.63 -34.59
C VAL A 44 -21.60 -23.44 -33.97
N GLU A 45 -20.68 -22.85 -34.73
CA GLU A 45 -20.16 -21.50 -34.46
C GLU A 45 -20.94 -20.45 -35.24
N PHE A 46 -21.54 -19.50 -34.52
CA PHE A 46 -22.13 -18.30 -35.08
C PHE A 46 -21.12 -17.14 -35.06
N TRP A 47 -20.71 -16.65 -36.22
CA TRP A 47 -19.63 -15.65 -36.37
C TRP A 47 -20.05 -14.42 -37.20
N ALA A 48 -19.22 -13.37 -37.24
CA ALA A 48 -19.44 -12.13 -38.01
C ALA A 48 -18.09 -11.54 -38.49
N SER A 49 -18.06 -10.64 -39.48
CA SER A 49 -16.83 -10.02 -39.99
C SER A 49 -16.81 -8.49 -39.81
N PRO A 50 -15.71 -7.90 -39.28
CA PRO A 50 -14.49 -8.55 -38.81
C PRO A 50 -14.63 -9.15 -37.40
N CYS A 51 -13.99 -10.30 -37.14
CA CYS A 51 -13.99 -10.95 -35.83
C CYS A 51 -12.64 -11.62 -35.49
N LEU A 52 -11.80 -10.89 -34.76
CA LEU A 52 -10.48 -11.37 -34.34
C LEU A 52 -10.56 -12.65 -33.49
N ALA A 53 -11.60 -12.79 -32.66
CA ALA A 53 -11.80 -13.98 -31.82
C ALA A 53 -12.22 -15.23 -32.62
N CYS A 54 -12.89 -15.04 -33.75
CA CYS A 54 -13.31 -16.12 -34.64
C CYS A 54 -12.07 -16.69 -35.39
N ASP A 55 -11.14 -15.82 -35.80
CA ASP A 55 -9.88 -16.23 -36.45
C ASP A 55 -9.03 -17.15 -35.55
N TYR A 56 -9.10 -16.98 -34.22
CA TYR A 56 -8.44 -17.88 -33.26
C TYR A 56 -9.15 -19.24 -33.08
N LEU A 57 -10.44 -19.33 -33.41
CA LEU A 57 -11.26 -20.52 -33.20
C LEU A 57 -11.23 -21.48 -34.40
N ASP A 58 -10.98 -20.97 -35.60
CA ASP A 58 -10.87 -21.75 -36.84
C ASP A 58 -9.96 -23.00 -36.74
N PRO A 59 -8.68 -22.89 -36.30
CA PRO A 59 -7.82 -24.07 -36.17
C PRO A 59 -8.30 -25.05 -35.09
N VAL A 60 -9.09 -24.58 -34.12
CA VAL A 60 -9.65 -25.44 -33.06
C VAL A 60 -10.79 -26.30 -33.61
N LEU A 61 -11.69 -25.71 -34.40
CA LEU A 61 -12.82 -26.42 -35.00
C LEU A 61 -12.35 -27.44 -36.04
N GLU A 62 -11.35 -27.09 -36.85
CA GLU A 62 -10.71 -28.02 -37.78
C GLU A 62 -10.14 -29.23 -37.04
N GLN A 63 -9.42 -29.01 -35.93
CA GLN A 63 -8.90 -30.09 -35.11
C GLN A 63 -10.03 -30.93 -34.46
N THR A 64 -11.15 -30.31 -34.06
CA THR A 64 -12.31 -31.05 -33.51
C THR A 64 -12.92 -32.01 -34.52
N VAL A 65 -13.03 -31.62 -35.81
CA VAL A 65 -13.58 -32.49 -36.86
C VAL A 65 -12.84 -33.83 -36.93
N HIS A 66 -11.52 -33.81 -36.81
CA HIS A 66 -10.69 -35.03 -36.77
C HIS A 66 -10.94 -35.91 -35.53
N LEU A 67 -11.37 -35.32 -34.41
CA LEU A 67 -11.54 -36.04 -33.15
C LEU A 67 -12.91 -36.71 -33.03
N VAL A 68 -13.93 -36.25 -33.77
CA VAL A 68 -15.33 -36.73 -33.67
C VAL A 68 -15.84 -37.42 -34.95
N SER A 69 -14.95 -37.69 -35.91
CA SER A 69 -15.30 -38.20 -37.25
C SER A 69 -16.06 -39.53 -37.27
N ASP A 70 -15.91 -40.34 -36.23
CA ASP A 70 -16.55 -41.66 -36.11
C ASP A 70 -17.85 -41.65 -35.30
N ASP A 71 -18.21 -40.49 -34.72
CA ASP A 71 -19.23 -40.39 -33.67
C ASP A 71 -20.55 -39.75 -34.15
N ASN A 72 -20.80 -39.70 -35.47
CA ASN A 72 -22.00 -39.08 -36.07
C ASN A 72 -22.28 -37.65 -35.55
N ILE A 73 -21.21 -36.83 -35.48
CA ILE A 73 -21.21 -35.43 -35.06
C ILE A 73 -20.70 -34.56 -36.21
N LEU A 74 -21.34 -33.41 -36.45
CA LEU A 74 -20.91 -32.42 -37.44
C LEU A 74 -20.48 -31.11 -36.80
N ILE A 75 -19.44 -30.48 -37.35
CA ILE A 75 -18.97 -29.15 -36.96
C ILE A 75 -19.28 -28.16 -38.09
N VAL A 76 -19.98 -27.08 -37.75
CA VAL A 76 -20.56 -26.13 -38.71
C VAL A 76 -20.23 -24.68 -38.29
N LYS A 77 -20.02 -23.81 -39.27
CA LYS A 77 -19.94 -22.36 -39.11
C LYS A 77 -21.11 -21.68 -39.81
N VAL A 78 -21.66 -20.64 -39.19
CA VAL A 78 -22.77 -19.84 -39.73
C VAL A 78 -22.47 -18.36 -39.57
N GLN A 79 -22.48 -17.63 -40.67
CA GLN A 79 -22.17 -16.20 -40.69
C GLN A 79 -23.44 -15.38 -40.43
N CYS A 80 -23.44 -14.60 -39.34
CA CYS A 80 -24.61 -13.86 -38.87
C CYS A 80 -24.78 -12.47 -39.48
N ASP A 81 -23.87 -11.98 -40.32
CA ASP A 81 -23.87 -10.60 -40.81
C ASP A 81 -23.82 -10.45 -42.34
N ASN A 82 -23.94 -11.58 -43.07
CA ASN A 82 -23.90 -11.60 -44.52
C ASN A 82 -25.16 -10.99 -45.16
N SER A 83 -26.34 -11.19 -44.55
CA SER A 83 -27.62 -10.61 -44.97
C SER A 83 -28.50 -10.19 -43.78
N ASN A 84 -29.60 -9.47 -44.03
CA ASN A 84 -30.56 -9.15 -42.97
C ASN A 84 -31.31 -10.40 -42.48
N GLU A 85 -31.54 -11.38 -43.36
CA GLU A 85 -32.15 -12.66 -43.01
C GLU A 85 -31.25 -13.47 -42.06
N ASP A 86 -29.93 -13.48 -42.28
CA ASP A 86 -28.96 -14.13 -41.39
C ASP A 86 -28.92 -13.45 -40.00
N ARG A 87 -29.02 -12.13 -39.95
CA ARG A 87 -29.07 -11.37 -38.70
C ARG A 87 -30.30 -11.70 -37.87
N ASP A 88 -31.47 -11.78 -38.51
CA ASP A 88 -32.74 -12.09 -37.85
C ASP A 88 -32.78 -13.55 -37.40
N MET A 89 -32.20 -14.47 -38.18
CA MET A 89 -32.05 -15.87 -37.81
C MET A 89 -31.13 -16.06 -36.59
N CYS A 90 -29.94 -15.44 -36.57
CA CYS A 90 -29.07 -15.52 -35.40
C CYS A 90 -29.72 -14.91 -34.14
N ARG A 91 -30.49 -13.82 -34.29
CA ARG A 91 -31.29 -13.27 -33.19
C ARG A 91 -32.36 -14.24 -32.70
N SER A 92 -33.01 -14.99 -33.60
CA SER A 92 -34.04 -15.98 -33.24
C SER A 92 -33.50 -17.14 -32.39
N TYR A 93 -32.23 -17.51 -32.56
CA TYR A 93 -31.53 -18.49 -31.72
C TYR A 93 -30.91 -17.88 -30.44
N GLY A 94 -31.11 -16.59 -30.18
CA GLY A 94 -30.61 -15.91 -28.97
C GLY A 94 -29.14 -15.46 -29.04
N VAL A 95 -28.55 -15.37 -30.23
CA VAL A 95 -27.13 -15.01 -30.41
C VAL A 95 -26.91 -13.49 -30.28
N THR A 96 -26.52 -13.05 -29.09
CA THR A 96 -26.31 -11.63 -28.74
C THR A 96 -24.87 -11.14 -28.98
N SER A 97 -23.89 -12.03 -28.95
CA SER A 97 -22.46 -11.74 -29.20
C SER A 97 -21.85 -12.77 -30.16
N LYS A 98 -20.74 -12.46 -30.84
CA LYS A 98 -20.08 -13.35 -31.81
C LYS A 98 -18.56 -13.40 -31.50
N PRO A 99 -17.91 -14.57 -31.52
CA PRO A 99 -18.50 -15.87 -31.84
C PRO A 99 -19.38 -16.42 -30.70
N THR A 100 -20.45 -17.14 -31.03
CA THR A 100 -21.25 -17.93 -30.07
C THR A 100 -21.27 -19.39 -30.52
N LEU A 101 -21.01 -20.33 -29.60
CA LEU A 101 -20.99 -21.76 -29.89
C LEU A 101 -22.26 -22.43 -29.36
N MET A 102 -22.89 -23.27 -30.17
CA MET A 102 -24.14 -23.96 -29.82
C MET A 102 -24.12 -25.42 -30.29
N VAL A 103 -24.92 -26.26 -29.64
CA VAL A 103 -25.14 -27.65 -30.04
C VAL A 103 -26.61 -27.87 -30.37
N PHE A 104 -26.87 -28.56 -31.47
CA PHE A 104 -28.19 -28.93 -31.95
C PHE A 104 -28.32 -30.45 -32.01
N ASN A 105 -29.38 -30.98 -31.38
CA ASN A 105 -29.80 -32.39 -31.42
C ASN A 105 -31.19 -32.49 -32.06
N GLY A 106 -31.33 -31.88 -33.24
CA GLY A 106 -32.62 -31.70 -33.95
C GLY A 106 -33.07 -30.24 -34.03
N PRO A 107 -34.19 -29.96 -34.72
CA PRO A 107 -34.58 -28.58 -35.11
C PRO A 107 -35.07 -27.71 -33.94
N HIS A 108 -35.42 -28.32 -32.80
CA HIS A 108 -35.97 -27.63 -31.63
C HIS A 108 -35.19 -27.90 -30.33
N GLN A 109 -34.14 -28.71 -30.39
CA GLN A 109 -33.33 -29.07 -29.22
C GLN A 109 -31.92 -28.52 -29.41
N TYR A 110 -31.66 -27.35 -28.83
CA TYR A 110 -30.36 -26.71 -28.90
C TYR A 110 -29.98 -26.00 -27.61
N GLN A 111 -28.67 -25.91 -27.36
CA GLN A 111 -28.12 -25.26 -26.17
C GLN A 111 -26.78 -24.57 -26.47
N THR A 112 -26.49 -23.49 -25.74
CA THR A 112 -25.20 -22.79 -25.85
C THR A 112 -24.10 -23.61 -25.20
N TYR A 113 -22.98 -23.77 -25.90
CA TYR A 113 -21.78 -24.37 -25.35
C TYR A 113 -20.97 -23.32 -24.58
N VAL A 114 -20.83 -23.53 -23.27
CA VAL A 114 -20.08 -22.65 -22.35
C VAL A 114 -18.73 -23.24 -21.91
N GLY A 115 -18.31 -24.35 -22.52
CA GLY A 115 -17.04 -25.01 -22.22
C GLY A 115 -15.85 -24.37 -22.94
N ARG A 116 -14.66 -24.91 -22.68
CA ARG A 116 -13.40 -24.40 -23.25
C ARG A 116 -13.36 -24.57 -24.76
N GLN A 117 -12.94 -23.51 -25.45
CA GLN A 117 -12.74 -23.47 -26.89
C GLN A 117 -11.43 -24.16 -27.31
N ARG A 118 -11.32 -25.47 -27.00
CA ARG A 118 -10.21 -26.36 -27.39
C ARG A 118 -10.76 -27.63 -28.02
N ALA A 119 -10.01 -28.22 -28.95
CA ALA A 119 -10.53 -29.30 -29.78
C ALA A 119 -10.93 -30.54 -28.98
N ASN A 120 -10.09 -30.92 -28.01
CA ASN A 120 -10.33 -32.05 -27.11
C ASN A 120 -11.56 -31.81 -26.22
N SER A 121 -11.73 -30.61 -25.66
CA SER A 121 -12.86 -30.25 -24.78
C SER A 121 -14.20 -30.29 -25.53
N ILE A 122 -14.23 -29.74 -26.75
CA ILE A 122 -15.43 -29.79 -27.61
C ILE A 122 -15.72 -31.24 -28.01
N SER A 123 -14.70 -32.01 -28.43
CA SER A 123 -14.89 -33.41 -28.85
C SER A 123 -15.42 -34.31 -27.74
N TRP A 124 -14.90 -34.17 -26.52
CA TRP A 124 -15.32 -34.97 -25.38
C TRP A 124 -16.77 -34.69 -24.98
N PHE A 125 -17.15 -33.41 -24.95
CA PHE A 125 -18.52 -32.99 -24.67
C PHE A 125 -19.51 -33.58 -25.69
N MET A 126 -19.17 -33.47 -26.99
CA MET A 126 -20.03 -33.97 -28.06
C MET A 126 -20.17 -35.50 -28.05
N LYS A 127 -19.08 -36.24 -27.82
CA LYS A 127 -19.12 -37.71 -27.70
C LYS A 127 -19.95 -38.19 -26.50
N ARG A 128 -19.96 -37.42 -25.41
CA ARG A 128 -20.73 -37.74 -24.20
C ARG A 128 -22.23 -37.55 -24.43
N LEU A 129 -22.62 -36.49 -25.13
CA LEU A 129 -24.02 -36.20 -25.46
C LEU A 129 -24.66 -37.22 -26.42
N ASN A 130 -23.86 -37.94 -27.21
CA ASN A 130 -24.36 -38.87 -28.22
C ASN A 130 -24.53 -40.33 -27.73
N ARG A 131 -24.50 -40.58 -26.41
CA ARG A 131 -24.70 -41.90 -25.78
C ARG A 131 -26.16 -42.09 -25.30
N PRO A 132 -26.66 -43.33 -25.11
CA PRO A 132 -27.98 -43.57 -24.48
C PRO A 132 -27.96 -43.25 -22.98
N SER A 133 -29.09 -42.75 -22.44
CA SER A 133 -29.22 -42.27 -21.06
C SER A 133 -29.15 -43.36 -20.00
N VAL A 134 -29.55 -44.59 -20.32
CA VAL A 134 -29.49 -45.76 -19.41
C VAL A 134 -29.00 -46.99 -20.17
N ILE A 135 -28.09 -47.74 -19.55
CA ILE A 135 -27.52 -48.99 -20.09
C ILE A 135 -28.12 -50.18 -19.34
N GLU A 136 -28.55 -51.22 -20.06
CA GLU A 136 -28.99 -52.46 -19.43
C GLU A 136 -27.79 -53.25 -18.89
N ILE A 137 -27.86 -53.67 -17.63
CA ILE A 137 -26.75 -54.27 -16.89
C ILE A 137 -26.90 -55.79 -16.82
N THR A 138 -25.89 -56.47 -17.35
CA THR A 138 -25.70 -57.92 -17.30
C THR A 138 -24.41 -58.26 -16.55
N LYS A 139 -24.21 -59.54 -16.25
CA LYS A 139 -23.00 -60.00 -15.55
C LYS A 139 -21.72 -59.72 -16.34
N GLU A 140 -21.82 -59.63 -17.66
CA GLU A 140 -20.68 -59.46 -18.56
C GLU A 140 -20.27 -57.99 -18.73
N ASN A 141 -21.18 -57.03 -18.52
CA ASN A 141 -20.91 -55.61 -18.78
C ASN A 141 -20.88 -54.73 -17.50
N ILE A 142 -21.28 -55.27 -16.35
CA ILE A 142 -21.43 -54.51 -15.12
C ILE A 142 -20.14 -53.80 -14.69
N ASP A 143 -18.99 -54.46 -14.81
CA ASP A 143 -17.70 -53.86 -14.42
C ASP A 143 -17.29 -52.72 -15.37
N HIS A 144 -17.61 -52.84 -16.66
CA HIS A 144 -17.39 -51.77 -17.62
C HIS A 144 -18.28 -50.55 -17.32
N VAL A 145 -19.53 -50.78 -16.91
CA VAL A 145 -20.44 -49.69 -16.55
C VAL A 145 -20.07 -49.04 -15.21
N LYS A 146 -19.60 -49.80 -14.22
CA LYS A 146 -19.05 -49.24 -12.97
C LYS A 146 -17.88 -48.28 -13.21
N MET A 147 -17.10 -48.51 -14.27
CA MET A 147 -15.98 -47.66 -14.67
C MET A 147 -16.36 -46.53 -15.63
N SER A 148 -17.64 -46.42 -15.99
CA SER A 148 -18.14 -45.41 -16.93
C SER A 148 -18.61 -44.16 -16.16
N GLY A 149 -17.92 -43.03 -16.31
CA GLY A 149 -18.24 -41.78 -15.61
C GLY A 149 -17.59 -41.65 -14.21
N ASP A 150 -17.76 -40.49 -13.56
CA ASP A 150 -17.21 -40.23 -12.22
C ASP A 150 -18.05 -40.92 -11.12
N LEU A 151 -19.37 -40.96 -11.32
CA LEU A 151 -20.31 -41.81 -10.59
C LEU A 151 -21.09 -42.67 -11.61
N ALA A 152 -21.11 -43.98 -11.35
CA ALA A 152 -21.96 -44.95 -12.04
C ALA A 152 -23.10 -45.38 -11.11
N VAL A 153 -24.34 -45.17 -11.54
CA VAL A 153 -25.55 -45.40 -10.74
C VAL A 153 -26.29 -46.60 -11.31
N ILE A 154 -26.35 -47.70 -10.58
CA ILE A 154 -27.00 -48.94 -11.02
C ILE A 154 -28.26 -49.19 -10.20
N GLY A 155 -29.41 -49.17 -10.87
CA GLY A 155 -30.70 -49.54 -10.31
C GLY A 155 -30.97 -51.04 -10.49
N PHE A 156 -31.17 -51.75 -9.38
CA PHE A 156 -31.65 -53.13 -9.38
C PHE A 156 -33.15 -53.11 -9.07
N VAL A 157 -33.99 -53.16 -10.09
CA VAL A 157 -35.45 -52.95 -9.97
C VAL A 157 -36.20 -54.05 -10.72
N ASP A 158 -37.26 -54.58 -10.12
CA ASP A 158 -38.12 -55.60 -10.74
C ASP A 158 -38.87 -55.00 -11.94
N ASP A 159 -39.01 -55.76 -13.03
CA ASP A 159 -39.76 -55.32 -14.21
C ASP A 159 -41.26 -55.11 -13.91
N LEU A 160 -41.77 -55.70 -12.83
CA LEU A 160 -43.15 -55.55 -12.36
C LEU A 160 -43.37 -54.31 -11.47
N ASP A 161 -42.31 -53.65 -10.99
CA ASP A 161 -42.37 -52.43 -10.19
C ASP A 161 -42.26 -51.20 -11.10
N THR A 162 -43.38 -50.87 -11.76
CA THR A 162 -43.43 -49.82 -12.79
C THR A 162 -43.20 -48.42 -12.23
N GLU A 163 -43.48 -48.20 -10.93
CA GLU A 163 -43.33 -46.89 -10.28
C GLU A 163 -41.86 -46.59 -9.99
N ALA A 164 -41.15 -47.50 -9.30
CA ALA A 164 -39.72 -47.34 -9.01
C ALA A 164 -38.86 -47.32 -10.30
N LYS A 165 -39.24 -48.14 -11.30
CA LYS A 165 -38.57 -48.16 -12.60
C LYS A 165 -38.77 -46.85 -13.37
N SER A 166 -39.98 -46.28 -13.36
CA SER A 166 -40.27 -45.00 -14.02
C SER A 166 -39.52 -43.84 -13.37
N GLU A 167 -39.49 -43.77 -12.04
CA GLU A 167 -38.77 -42.72 -11.30
C GLU A 167 -37.25 -42.78 -11.53
N PHE A 168 -36.66 -44.00 -11.56
CA PHE A 168 -35.25 -44.19 -11.87
C PHE A 168 -34.91 -43.76 -13.30
N LEU A 169 -35.70 -44.19 -14.30
CA LEU A 169 -35.48 -43.84 -15.70
C LEU A 169 -35.66 -42.33 -15.95
N SER A 170 -36.66 -41.70 -15.32
CA SER A 170 -36.87 -40.25 -15.38
C SER A 170 -35.69 -39.46 -14.82
N THR A 171 -35.11 -39.93 -13.72
CA THR A 171 -33.92 -39.33 -13.09
C THR A 171 -32.67 -39.52 -13.94
N ALA A 172 -32.53 -40.68 -14.57
CA ALA A 172 -31.42 -40.94 -15.47
C ALA A 172 -31.49 -40.06 -16.73
N GLU A 173 -32.70 -39.77 -17.23
CA GLU A 173 -32.91 -38.87 -18.36
C GLU A 173 -32.60 -37.41 -17.98
N SER A 174 -33.02 -36.95 -16.79
CA SER A 174 -32.74 -35.58 -16.33
C SER A 174 -31.27 -35.33 -16.01
N LEU A 175 -30.53 -36.38 -15.65
CA LEU A 175 -29.09 -36.35 -15.38
C LEU A 175 -28.26 -36.95 -16.53
N HIS A 176 -28.86 -37.07 -17.72
CA HIS A 176 -28.20 -37.62 -18.89
C HIS A 176 -27.01 -36.76 -19.31
N GLY A 177 -25.84 -37.38 -19.44
CA GLY A 177 -24.59 -36.66 -19.70
C GLY A 177 -23.94 -36.08 -18.45
N ILE A 178 -24.46 -36.35 -17.23
CA ILE A 178 -23.84 -35.96 -15.94
C ILE A 178 -23.33 -37.20 -15.16
N HIS A 179 -24.10 -38.29 -15.12
CA HIS A 179 -23.67 -39.58 -14.55
C HIS A 179 -23.95 -40.73 -15.52
N ALA A 180 -23.28 -41.88 -15.34
CA ALA A 180 -23.65 -43.08 -16.09
C ALA A 180 -24.72 -43.84 -15.33
N PHE A 181 -25.84 -44.16 -16.00
CA PHE A 181 -26.92 -44.93 -15.40
C PHE A 181 -27.00 -46.33 -15.99
N GLY A 182 -27.09 -47.31 -15.10
CA GLY A 182 -27.32 -48.71 -15.40
C GLY A 182 -28.62 -49.19 -14.78
N ILE A 183 -29.32 -50.12 -15.42
CA ILE A 183 -30.48 -50.80 -14.82
C ILE A 183 -30.42 -52.32 -15.01
N SER A 184 -30.79 -53.08 -13.99
CA SER A 184 -30.92 -54.55 -14.06
C SER A 184 -32.17 -55.03 -13.33
N SER A 185 -32.88 -56.01 -13.90
CA SER A 185 -33.98 -56.71 -13.22
C SER A 185 -33.56 -58.05 -12.59
N SER A 186 -32.25 -58.37 -12.59
CA SER A 186 -31.74 -59.63 -12.05
C SER A 186 -31.50 -59.57 -10.53
N ARG A 187 -32.29 -60.32 -9.77
CA ARG A 187 -32.14 -60.47 -8.31
C ARG A 187 -30.83 -61.17 -7.91
N ASP A 188 -30.35 -62.10 -8.74
CA ASP A 188 -29.08 -62.80 -8.52
C ASP A 188 -27.88 -61.86 -8.69
N LEU A 189 -27.95 -60.96 -9.67
CA LEU A 189 -26.91 -59.95 -9.90
C LEU A 189 -26.87 -58.93 -8.76
N ALA A 190 -28.03 -58.46 -8.30
CA ALA A 190 -28.14 -57.58 -7.13
C ALA A 190 -27.51 -58.21 -5.88
N SER A 191 -27.76 -59.51 -5.66
CA SER A 191 -27.20 -60.25 -4.51
C SER A 191 -25.68 -60.38 -4.62
N SER A 192 -25.12 -60.56 -5.82
CA SER A 192 -23.67 -60.63 -6.02
C SER A 192 -22.95 -59.30 -5.78
N GLU A 193 -23.67 -58.19 -5.86
CA GLU A 193 -23.19 -56.82 -5.63
C GLU A 193 -23.49 -56.31 -4.22
N ASN A 194 -24.01 -57.16 -3.32
CA ASN A 194 -24.51 -56.78 -1.99
C ASN A 194 -25.57 -55.66 -2.01
N ALA A 195 -26.34 -55.55 -3.09
CA ALA A 195 -27.40 -54.55 -3.26
C ALA A 195 -28.75 -55.05 -2.72
N SER A 196 -29.61 -54.14 -2.26
CA SER A 196 -31.02 -54.45 -2.01
C SER A 196 -31.81 -54.62 -3.31
N PHE A 197 -32.91 -55.37 -3.28
CA PHE A 197 -33.77 -55.59 -4.45
C PHE A 197 -35.26 -55.39 -4.07
N PRO A 198 -35.90 -54.27 -4.45
CA PRO A 198 -35.36 -53.18 -5.27
C PRO A 198 -34.31 -52.34 -4.52
N GLY A 199 -33.39 -51.71 -5.27
CA GLY A 199 -32.33 -50.89 -4.68
C GLY A 199 -31.49 -50.17 -5.73
N VAL A 200 -30.80 -49.12 -5.31
CA VAL A 200 -29.85 -48.39 -6.16
C VAL A 200 -28.48 -48.43 -5.52
N MET A 201 -27.47 -48.76 -6.30
CA MET A 201 -26.06 -48.73 -5.92
C MET A 201 -25.34 -47.64 -6.69
N VAL A 202 -24.49 -46.89 -5.99
CA VAL A 202 -23.64 -45.86 -6.56
C VAL A 202 -22.20 -46.31 -6.45
N TYR A 203 -21.52 -46.38 -7.58
CA TYR A 203 -20.13 -46.74 -7.72
C TYR A 203 -19.35 -45.49 -8.08
N ASN A 204 -18.37 -45.14 -7.25
CA ASN A 204 -17.46 -44.04 -7.53
C ASN A 204 -16.18 -44.63 -8.14
N ARG A 205 -15.75 -44.09 -9.28
CA ARG A 205 -14.56 -44.58 -10.00
C ARG A 205 -13.29 -44.55 -9.14
N ASP A 206 -13.22 -43.60 -8.20
CA ASP A 206 -12.04 -43.34 -7.38
C ASP A 206 -12.10 -44.02 -5.99
N SER A 207 -13.13 -44.85 -5.73
CA SER A 207 -13.33 -45.62 -4.50
C SER A 207 -13.63 -47.09 -4.79
N ASP A 208 -12.93 -48.01 -4.12
CA ASP A 208 -13.22 -49.46 -4.20
C ASP A 208 -14.55 -49.86 -3.51
N SER A 209 -15.24 -48.90 -2.88
CA SER A 209 -16.46 -49.14 -2.09
C SER A 209 -17.71 -48.62 -2.81
N ALA A 210 -18.68 -49.49 -3.03
CA ALA A 210 -20.01 -49.12 -3.53
C ALA A 210 -20.91 -48.63 -2.40
N ILE A 211 -21.71 -47.60 -2.66
CA ILE A 211 -22.59 -46.97 -1.67
C ILE A 211 -24.03 -47.30 -2.03
N SER A 212 -24.77 -47.90 -1.08
CA SER A 212 -26.18 -48.22 -1.28
C SER A 212 -27.07 -47.01 -0.97
N PHE A 213 -28.10 -46.82 -1.80
CA PHE A 213 -29.17 -45.88 -1.49
C PHE A 213 -29.89 -46.33 -0.20
N PRO A 214 -30.09 -45.44 0.79
CA PRO A 214 -30.62 -45.84 2.09
C PRO A 214 -32.00 -46.48 2.00
N THR A 215 -32.17 -47.67 2.59
CA THR A 215 -33.46 -48.38 2.64
C THR A 215 -34.53 -47.67 3.49
N SER A 216 -34.13 -46.66 4.27
CA SER A 216 -35.02 -45.77 5.02
C SER A 216 -35.66 -44.66 4.17
N MET A 217 -35.21 -44.46 2.93
CA MET A 217 -35.72 -43.44 2.01
C MET A 217 -36.50 -44.08 0.87
N THR A 218 -37.62 -43.47 0.48
CA THR A 218 -38.38 -43.90 -0.70
C THR A 218 -37.65 -43.45 -1.97
N LEU A 219 -37.51 -44.35 -2.96
CA LEU A 219 -36.88 -44.05 -4.24
C LEU A 219 -37.82 -43.19 -5.09
N THR A 220 -37.54 -41.89 -5.16
CA THR A 220 -38.22 -40.91 -6.01
C THR A 220 -37.15 -40.12 -6.75
N GLY A 221 -37.49 -39.47 -7.87
CA GLY A 221 -36.47 -38.69 -8.58
C GLY A 221 -35.84 -37.57 -7.76
N GLN A 222 -36.60 -36.96 -6.85
CA GLN A 222 -36.09 -35.93 -5.95
C GLN A 222 -35.14 -36.48 -4.88
N SER A 223 -35.50 -37.59 -4.23
CA SER A 223 -34.66 -38.20 -3.18
C SER A 223 -33.41 -38.85 -3.76
N LEU A 224 -33.51 -39.46 -4.94
CA LEU A 224 -32.37 -40.01 -5.66
C LEU A 224 -31.44 -38.88 -6.13
N GLY A 225 -31.98 -37.81 -6.70
CA GLY A 225 -31.21 -36.62 -7.09
C GLY A 225 -30.42 -36.03 -5.92
N GLN A 226 -31.07 -35.79 -4.77
CA GLN A 226 -30.42 -35.27 -3.57
C GLN A 226 -29.35 -36.22 -3.00
N PHE A 227 -29.61 -37.53 -3.05
CA PHE A 227 -28.63 -38.53 -2.62
C PHE A 227 -27.40 -38.54 -3.54
N LEU A 228 -27.60 -38.50 -4.86
CA LEU A 228 -26.52 -38.44 -5.83
C LEU A 228 -25.71 -37.15 -5.70
N GLU A 229 -26.36 -36.00 -5.51
CA GLU A 229 -25.68 -34.74 -5.18
C GLU A 229 -24.80 -34.89 -3.93
N ALA A 230 -25.31 -35.49 -2.85
CA ALA A 230 -24.54 -35.70 -1.62
C ALA A 230 -23.34 -36.66 -1.80
N GLN A 231 -23.43 -37.63 -2.72
CA GLN A 231 -22.31 -38.51 -3.06
C GLN A 231 -21.33 -37.91 -4.08
N ASN A 232 -21.71 -36.81 -4.74
CA ASN A 232 -20.91 -36.12 -5.76
C ASN A 232 -19.87 -35.15 -5.17
N HIS A 233 -19.71 -35.11 -3.85
CA HIS A 233 -18.76 -34.24 -3.14
C HIS A 233 -17.73 -35.07 -2.36
N PRO A 234 -16.64 -35.54 -2.98
CA PRO A 234 -15.50 -36.08 -2.26
C PRO A 234 -14.94 -35.03 -1.30
N LEU A 235 -14.56 -35.44 -0.07
CA LEU A 235 -13.88 -34.56 0.90
C LEU A 235 -12.57 -33.96 0.35
N ILE A 236 -11.95 -34.69 -0.58
CA ILE A 236 -10.80 -34.26 -1.39
C ILE A 236 -11.09 -34.75 -2.81
N ARG A 237 -11.30 -33.83 -3.75
CA ARG A 237 -11.56 -34.13 -5.17
C ARG A 237 -10.40 -33.62 -6.04
N GLU A 238 -10.21 -34.24 -7.18
CA GLU A 238 -9.26 -33.74 -8.18
C GLU A 238 -9.78 -32.44 -8.80
N ILE A 239 -8.92 -31.44 -8.86
CA ILE A 239 -9.17 -30.13 -9.45
C ILE A 239 -8.62 -30.14 -10.87
N ASP A 240 -9.55 -30.12 -11.81
CA ASP A 240 -9.30 -30.04 -13.24
C ASP A 240 -10.17 -28.93 -13.84
N PHE A 241 -10.19 -28.85 -15.18
CA PHE A 241 -10.93 -27.81 -15.87
C PHE A 241 -12.45 -27.92 -15.79
N ASP A 242 -12.99 -29.10 -15.46
CA ASP A 242 -14.42 -29.37 -15.31
C ASP A 242 -14.86 -29.20 -13.86
N THR A 243 -13.96 -29.38 -12.88
CA THR A 243 -14.28 -29.29 -11.45
C THR A 243 -13.92 -27.94 -10.81
N PHE A 244 -13.06 -27.14 -11.44
CA PHE A 244 -12.54 -25.87 -10.88
C PHE A 244 -13.63 -24.82 -10.60
N ASP A 245 -14.60 -24.63 -11.50
CA ASP A 245 -15.66 -23.63 -11.32
C ASP A 245 -16.65 -24.02 -10.20
N ASP A 246 -16.87 -25.31 -9.98
CA ASP A 246 -17.68 -25.81 -8.87
C ASP A 246 -16.93 -25.62 -7.55
N TYR A 247 -15.62 -25.88 -7.53
CA TYR A 247 -14.74 -25.63 -6.39
C TYR A 247 -14.71 -24.14 -6.01
N ARG A 248 -14.59 -23.26 -7.01
CA ARG A 248 -14.57 -21.80 -6.83
C ARG A 248 -15.86 -21.24 -6.26
N LYS A 249 -17.00 -21.85 -6.61
CA LYS A 249 -18.33 -21.42 -6.13
C LYS A 249 -18.69 -22.00 -4.76
N SER A 250 -18.20 -23.20 -4.46
CA SER A 250 -18.59 -23.96 -3.25
C SER A 250 -17.67 -23.74 -2.05
N ALA A 251 -16.46 -23.20 -2.24
CA ALA A 251 -15.50 -23.00 -1.17
C ALA A 251 -14.71 -21.68 -1.33
N PRO A 252 -14.75 -20.77 -0.34
CA PRO A 252 -13.96 -19.55 -0.37
C PRO A 252 -12.47 -19.80 -0.11
N VAL A 253 -12.08 -20.90 0.55
CA VAL A 253 -10.68 -21.22 0.86
C VAL A 253 -10.35 -22.65 0.41
N LEU A 254 -9.33 -22.78 -0.44
CA LEU A 254 -8.91 -24.01 -1.12
C LEU A 254 -7.50 -24.45 -0.71
N GLY A 255 -7.35 -25.69 -0.24
CA GLY A 255 -6.05 -26.34 -0.08
C GLY A 255 -5.69 -27.17 -1.32
N LEU A 256 -4.73 -26.71 -2.12
CA LEU A 256 -4.33 -27.28 -3.40
C LEU A 256 -3.07 -28.15 -3.26
N ILE A 257 -3.19 -29.44 -3.59
CA ILE A 257 -2.10 -30.42 -3.51
C ILE A 257 -1.61 -30.75 -4.92
N PHE A 258 -0.47 -30.22 -5.33
CA PHE A 258 0.13 -30.48 -6.63
C PHE A 258 1.00 -31.74 -6.61
N VAL A 259 0.67 -32.70 -7.46
CA VAL A 259 1.29 -34.04 -7.52
C VAL A 259 1.35 -34.51 -8.97
N GLN A 260 2.43 -35.19 -9.35
CA GLN A 260 2.63 -35.62 -10.74
C GLN A 260 1.91 -36.94 -11.03
N THR A 261 2.12 -37.95 -10.19
CA THR A 261 1.63 -39.29 -10.50
C THR A 261 0.21 -39.54 -9.99
N LYS A 262 -0.53 -40.40 -10.68
CA LYS A 262 -1.85 -40.88 -10.22
C LYS A 262 -1.75 -41.61 -8.87
N ALA A 263 -0.64 -42.32 -8.62
CA ALA A 263 -0.40 -43.02 -7.36
C ALA A 263 -0.22 -42.05 -6.18
N GLU A 264 0.48 -40.93 -6.37
CA GLU A 264 0.62 -39.88 -5.35
C GLU A 264 -0.69 -39.13 -5.09
N ARG A 265 -1.48 -38.84 -6.14
CA ARG A 265 -2.85 -38.30 -6.00
C ARG A 265 -3.70 -39.18 -5.11
N LEU A 266 -3.73 -40.49 -5.37
CA LEU A 266 -4.44 -41.47 -4.55
C LEU A 266 -3.90 -41.54 -3.12
N HIS A 267 -2.57 -41.48 -2.94
CA HIS A 267 -1.95 -41.51 -1.62
C HIS A 267 -2.40 -40.32 -0.75
N PHE A 268 -2.31 -39.09 -1.25
CA PHE A 268 -2.72 -37.89 -0.51
C PHE A 268 -4.24 -37.79 -0.34
N THR A 269 -5.01 -38.19 -1.36
CA THR A 269 -6.48 -38.24 -1.27
C THR A 269 -6.94 -39.17 -0.15
N ASN A 270 -6.29 -40.32 0.03
CA ASN A 270 -6.64 -41.27 1.10
C ASN A 270 -6.07 -40.86 2.47
N SER A 271 -4.84 -40.34 2.49
CA SER A 271 -4.11 -40.10 3.73
C SER A 271 -4.50 -38.80 4.44
N LEU A 272 -5.11 -37.85 3.72
CA LEU A 272 -5.61 -36.58 4.26
C LEU A 272 -7.11 -36.58 4.60
N GLN A 273 -7.82 -37.71 4.44
CA GLN A 273 -9.26 -37.80 4.69
C GLN A 273 -9.67 -37.28 6.08
N ASP A 274 -8.93 -37.67 7.13
CA ASP A 274 -9.25 -37.25 8.50
C ASP A 274 -8.94 -35.77 8.76
N VAL A 275 -7.92 -35.22 8.08
CA VAL A 275 -7.59 -33.79 8.11
C VAL A 275 -8.68 -32.99 7.39
N ALA A 276 -9.07 -33.41 6.19
CA ALA A 276 -10.12 -32.77 5.40
C ALA A 276 -11.47 -32.77 6.12
N ARG A 277 -11.83 -33.85 6.84
CA ARG A 277 -13.03 -33.88 7.70
C ARG A 277 -12.94 -32.89 8.87
N ARG A 278 -11.77 -32.76 9.50
CA ARG A 278 -11.60 -31.89 10.68
C ARG A 278 -11.74 -30.41 10.35
N TYR A 279 -11.32 -30.01 9.15
CA TYR A 279 -11.37 -28.62 8.68
C TYR A 279 -12.48 -28.37 7.66
N GLN A 280 -13.42 -29.31 7.51
CA GLN A 280 -14.55 -29.21 6.60
C GLN A 280 -15.38 -27.96 6.90
N GLY A 281 -15.68 -27.17 5.86
CA GLY A 281 -16.38 -25.88 5.96
C GLY A 281 -15.48 -24.68 6.31
N ARG A 282 -14.20 -24.91 6.62
CA ARG A 282 -13.18 -23.84 6.76
C ARG A 282 -12.16 -23.86 5.63
N ILE A 283 -11.66 -25.04 5.27
CA ILE A 283 -10.76 -25.25 4.12
C ILE A 283 -11.24 -26.48 3.36
N THR A 284 -11.36 -26.34 2.04
CA THR A 284 -11.71 -27.44 1.15
C THR A 284 -10.46 -27.91 0.41
N PHE A 285 -10.15 -29.20 0.47
CA PHE A 285 -8.94 -29.75 -0.13
C PHE A 285 -9.21 -30.27 -1.54
N GLY A 286 -8.20 -30.16 -2.41
CA GLY A 286 -8.22 -30.78 -3.73
C GLY A 286 -6.83 -31.14 -4.22
N THR A 287 -6.74 -32.19 -5.03
CA THR A 287 -5.48 -32.58 -5.69
C THR A 287 -5.42 -32.01 -7.09
N VAL A 288 -4.23 -31.64 -7.57
CA VAL A 288 -4.02 -31.00 -8.87
C VAL A 288 -2.96 -31.81 -9.62
N ASP A 289 -3.27 -32.18 -10.86
CA ASP A 289 -2.30 -32.80 -11.76
C ASP A 289 -1.20 -31.80 -12.12
N ALA A 290 -0.01 -31.98 -11.55
CA ALA A 290 1.10 -31.07 -11.74
C ALA A 290 1.64 -31.05 -13.18
N ASP A 291 1.46 -32.12 -13.96
CA ASP A 291 1.92 -32.16 -15.35
C ASP A 291 0.98 -31.38 -16.28
N GLN A 292 -0.31 -31.30 -15.92
CA GLN A 292 -1.32 -30.57 -16.70
C GLN A 292 -1.51 -29.12 -16.22
N PHE A 293 -1.44 -28.89 -14.91
CA PHE A 293 -1.80 -27.62 -14.26
C PHE A 293 -0.67 -27.03 -13.42
N GLY A 294 0.53 -27.62 -13.44
CA GLY A 294 1.65 -27.16 -12.62
C GLY A 294 2.00 -25.70 -12.81
N ALA A 295 1.75 -25.11 -13.98
CA ALA A 295 2.00 -23.69 -14.23
C ALA A 295 1.18 -22.77 -13.31
N ALA A 296 0.03 -23.23 -12.81
CA ALA A 296 -0.77 -22.51 -11.84
C ALA A 296 -0.07 -22.38 -10.47
N SER A 297 0.85 -23.29 -10.14
CA SER A 297 1.58 -23.26 -8.86
C SER A 297 2.41 -21.99 -8.68
N VAL A 298 2.87 -21.37 -9.77
CA VAL A 298 3.68 -20.14 -9.74
C VAL A 298 2.88 -18.97 -9.17
N LYS A 299 1.60 -18.88 -9.53
CA LYS A 299 0.69 -17.86 -8.96
C LYS A 299 0.40 -18.09 -7.48
N LEU A 300 0.59 -19.33 -7.02
CA LEU A 300 0.39 -19.72 -5.64
C LEU A 300 1.67 -19.64 -4.79
N GLY A 301 2.73 -19.03 -5.32
CA GLY A 301 4.02 -18.89 -4.61
C GLY A 301 4.84 -20.19 -4.56
N LEU A 302 4.51 -21.19 -5.37
CA LEU A 302 5.24 -22.46 -5.46
C LEU A 302 6.18 -22.49 -6.67
N THR A 303 7.35 -23.09 -6.50
CA THR A 303 8.33 -23.31 -7.58
C THR A 303 7.82 -24.38 -8.55
N TYR A 304 7.66 -24.00 -9.82
CA TYR A 304 7.28 -24.92 -10.89
C TYR A 304 8.29 -26.07 -11.05
N GLY A 305 7.79 -27.29 -11.21
CA GLY A 305 8.62 -28.49 -11.41
C GLY A 305 9.15 -29.14 -10.13
N LYS A 306 8.83 -28.58 -8.95
CA LYS A 306 9.22 -29.13 -7.64
C LYS A 306 8.00 -29.75 -6.96
N TRP A 307 7.80 -31.05 -7.20
CA TRP A 307 6.64 -31.82 -6.74
C TRP A 307 7.05 -32.92 -5.74
N PRO A 308 6.19 -33.28 -4.78
CA PRO A 308 4.85 -32.73 -4.56
C PRO A 308 4.87 -31.38 -3.81
N ALA A 309 3.83 -30.57 -3.96
CA ALA A 309 3.73 -29.24 -3.35
C ALA A 309 2.31 -28.94 -2.82
N PHE A 310 2.19 -28.06 -1.83
CA PHE A 310 0.90 -27.69 -1.21
C PHE A 310 0.80 -26.19 -1.02
N ALA A 311 -0.37 -25.61 -1.29
CA ALA A 311 -0.68 -24.22 -0.97
C ALA A 311 -2.16 -24.07 -0.58
N VAL A 312 -2.48 -23.05 0.19
CA VAL A 312 -3.87 -22.66 0.49
C VAL A 312 -4.17 -21.32 -0.17
N GLU A 313 -5.25 -21.23 -0.94
CA GLU A 313 -5.72 -20.03 -1.62
C GLU A 313 -7.08 -19.61 -1.05
N ASN A 314 -7.25 -18.33 -0.70
CA ASN A 314 -8.53 -17.73 -0.40
C ASN A 314 -9.02 -16.96 -1.64
N ILE A 315 -10.10 -17.43 -2.23
CA ILE A 315 -10.66 -16.92 -3.49
C ILE A 315 -11.39 -15.59 -3.29
N LEU A 316 -11.81 -15.27 -2.05
CA LEU A 316 -12.57 -14.04 -1.80
C LEU A 316 -11.69 -12.79 -1.77
N ASP A 317 -10.43 -12.92 -1.38
CA ASP A 317 -9.46 -11.83 -1.23
C ASP A 317 -8.15 -12.07 -2.01
N ASP A 318 -8.14 -13.08 -2.89
CA ASP A 318 -6.99 -13.53 -3.70
C ASP A 318 -5.71 -13.83 -2.87
N ALA A 319 -5.84 -14.10 -1.56
CA ALA A 319 -4.69 -14.39 -0.70
C ALA A 319 -4.18 -15.83 -0.90
N VAL A 320 -2.85 -16.01 -0.97
CA VAL A 320 -2.24 -17.34 -1.14
C VAL A 320 -1.14 -17.63 -0.12
N TYR A 321 -1.18 -18.84 0.43
CA TYR A 321 -0.30 -19.35 1.47
C TYR A 321 0.39 -20.64 0.99
N PRO A 322 1.60 -20.57 0.40
CA PRO A 322 2.36 -21.76 0.03
C PRO A 322 3.00 -22.43 1.25
N LEU A 323 2.96 -23.77 1.30
CA LEU A 323 3.81 -24.53 2.20
C LEU A 323 5.26 -24.51 1.68
N ASP A 324 6.20 -24.10 2.52
CA ASP A 324 7.62 -24.02 2.15
C ASP A 324 8.11 -25.36 1.57
N GLN A 325 8.57 -25.31 0.31
CA GLN A 325 9.05 -26.48 -0.42
C GLN A 325 10.43 -26.99 0.08
N GLN A 326 11.02 -26.38 1.11
CA GLN A 326 12.12 -26.98 1.88
C GLN A 326 11.62 -28.02 2.90
N ILE A 327 10.33 -27.97 3.27
CA ILE A 327 9.69 -28.93 4.18
C ILE A 327 9.25 -30.16 3.39
N VAL A 328 9.49 -31.36 3.94
CA VAL A 328 8.99 -32.61 3.35
C VAL A 328 7.48 -32.68 3.52
N MET A 329 6.76 -32.72 2.40
CA MET A 329 5.31 -32.71 2.36
C MET A 329 4.73 -34.04 2.91
N THR A 330 4.32 -34.02 4.17
CA THR A 330 3.70 -35.15 4.89
C THR A 330 2.35 -34.74 5.47
N VAL A 331 1.49 -35.70 5.82
CA VAL A 331 0.18 -35.41 6.45
C VAL A 331 0.31 -34.52 7.70
N PRO A 332 1.24 -34.78 8.66
CA PRO A 332 1.40 -33.92 9.82
C PRO A 332 1.90 -32.51 9.47
N ALA A 333 2.74 -32.36 8.44
CA ALA A 333 3.21 -31.05 7.99
C ALA A 333 2.08 -30.22 7.36
N ILE A 334 1.25 -30.85 6.53
CA ILE A 334 0.05 -30.23 5.95
C ILE A 334 -0.94 -29.86 7.07
N GLU A 335 -1.18 -30.76 8.02
CA GLU A 335 -2.10 -30.51 9.13
C GLU A 335 -1.62 -29.38 10.05
N ALA A 336 -0.32 -29.31 10.37
CA ALA A 336 0.25 -28.24 11.18
C ALA A 336 0.18 -26.88 10.48
N PHE A 337 0.43 -26.84 9.17
CA PHE A 337 0.31 -25.65 8.33
C PHE A 337 -1.15 -25.18 8.21
N VAL A 338 -2.08 -26.10 7.99
CA VAL A 338 -3.51 -25.80 7.99
C VAL A 338 -3.98 -25.30 9.36
N LEU A 339 -3.49 -25.90 10.45
CA LEU A 339 -3.82 -25.47 11.81
C LEU A 339 -3.29 -24.05 12.09
N SER A 340 -2.11 -23.68 11.60
CA SER A 340 -1.61 -22.31 11.76
C SER A 340 -2.47 -21.29 11.01
N LEU A 341 -2.96 -21.65 9.81
CA LEU A 341 -3.87 -20.80 9.04
C LEU A 341 -5.25 -20.69 9.72
N VAL A 342 -5.80 -21.80 10.21
CA VAL A 342 -7.13 -21.82 10.84
C VAL A 342 -7.13 -21.16 12.22
N ASN A 343 -6.07 -21.30 13.00
CA ASN A 343 -5.96 -20.59 14.28
C ASN A 343 -5.75 -19.07 14.08
N ASN A 344 -5.21 -18.65 12.93
CA ASN A 344 -5.15 -17.26 12.52
C ASN A 344 -6.45 -16.76 11.86
N SER A 345 -7.34 -17.64 11.39
CA SER A 345 -8.58 -17.29 10.67
C SER A 345 -9.76 -16.78 11.53
N ALA A 346 -9.52 -16.45 12.80
CA ALA A 346 -10.37 -15.48 13.51
C ALA A 346 -9.99 -14.02 13.19
N SER A 347 -9.00 -13.82 12.31
CA SER A 347 -8.56 -12.52 11.84
C SER A 347 -8.47 -12.51 10.31
N THR A 348 -8.94 -11.39 9.77
CA THR A 348 -8.85 -10.80 8.41
C THR A 348 -7.61 -11.15 7.58
N VAL A 349 -7.74 -10.99 6.25
CA VAL A 349 -6.72 -10.56 5.27
C VAL A 349 -5.35 -10.36 5.92
N ILE A 350 -4.33 -11.15 5.56
CA ILE A 350 -2.96 -10.71 5.85
C ILE A 350 -2.67 -9.54 4.90
N GLU A 351 -3.17 -8.37 5.26
CA GLU A 351 -2.42 -7.14 5.05
C GLU A 351 -1.04 -7.43 5.64
N PHE A 352 0.02 -7.17 4.88
CA PHE A 352 1.35 -7.08 5.47
C PHE A 352 1.27 -5.98 6.53
N ASP A 353 1.04 -6.37 7.78
CA ASP A 353 1.16 -5.50 8.93
C ASP A 353 2.65 -5.28 9.12
N ASN A 354 3.13 -4.23 8.45
CA ASN A 354 4.41 -3.58 8.63
C ASN A 354 5.66 -4.32 8.09
N TYR A 355 6.77 -3.57 7.98
CA TYR A 355 8.07 -4.01 7.47
C TYR A 355 8.65 -5.28 8.11
N VAL A 356 8.10 -5.81 9.20
CA VAL A 356 8.61 -7.02 9.90
C VAL A 356 8.88 -8.17 8.94
N ASP A 357 7.92 -8.51 8.08
CA ASP A 357 7.99 -9.72 7.26
C ASP A 357 8.67 -9.48 5.89
N ILE A 358 9.07 -8.24 5.59
CA ILE A 358 9.76 -7.92 4.35
C ILE A 358 11.24 -8.32 4.50
N PRO A 359 11.76 -9.26 3.69
CA PRO A 359 13.18 -9.59 3.70
C PRO A 359 13.99 -8.40 3.17
N SER A 360 15.15 -8.18 3.79
CA SER A 360 16.15 -7.26 3.28
C SER A 360 16.83 -7.84 2.03
N SER A 361 17.23 -6.94 1.13
CA SER A 361 17.93 -7.29 -0.11
C SER A 361 18.86 -6.17 -0.53
N THR A 362 19.95 -6.52 -1.21
CA THR A 362 20.85 -5.57 -1.89
C THR A 362 20.23 -4.91 -3.12
N THR A 363 19.06 -5.37 -3.56
CA THR A 363 18.28 -4.83 -4.68
C THR A 363 16.86 -4.51 -4.22
N LEU A 364 16.17 -3.59 -4.89
CA LEU A 364 14.78 -3.28 -4.52
C LEU A 364 13.83 -4.43 -4.87
N GLN A 365 13.27 -5.05 -3.83
CA GLN A 365 12.21 -6.05 -3.92
C GLN A 365 10.94 -5.46 -3.32
N TRP A 366 9.99 -5.09 -4.17
CA TRP A 366 8.76 -4.41 -3.76
C TRP A 366 7.68 -5.41 -3.35
N HIS A 367 7.11 -5.21 -2.17
CA HIS A 367 5.97 -5.96 -1.62
C HIS A 367 4.81 -5.00 -1.39
N ARG A 368 3.57 -5.44 -1.59
CA ARG A 368 2.41 -4.63 -1.19
C ARG A 368 2.39 -4.44 0.32
N CYS A 369 2.04 -3.25 0.77
CA CYS A 369 1.96 -2.90 2.19
C CYS A 369 0.89 -1.82 2.42
N PHE A 370 0.38 -1.71 3.66
CA PHE A 370 -0.54 -0.66 4.07
C PHE A 370 -1.75 -0.49 3.12
N GLY A 371 -2.39 -1.59 2.72
CA GLY A 371 -3.49 -1.63 1.75
C GLY A 371 -3.04 -1.87 0.31
N GLU A 372 -3.83 -1.38 -0.66
CA GLU A 372 -3.58 -1.62 -2.10
C GLU A 372 -2.68 -0.57 -2.78
N ASP A 373 -2.50 0.59 -2.16
CA ASP A 373 -1.88 1.77 -2.80
C ASP A 373 -0.35 1.77 -2.71
N PHE A 374 0.25 1.12 -1.69
CA PHE A 374 1.66 1.27 -1.39
C PHE A 374 2.46 -0.01 -1.62
N TYR A 375 3.73 0.21 -1.96
CA TYR A 375 4.75 -0.83 -2.05
C TYR A 375 5.88 -0.51 -1.08
N CYS A 376 6.37 -1.53 -0.39
CA CYS A 376 7.44 -1.43 0.59
C CYS A 376 8.60 -2.37 0.23
N ALA A 377 9.82 -1.96 0.55
CA ALA A 377 11.04 -2.75 0.36
C ALA A 377 12.03 -2.49 1.50
N LYS A 378 12.88 -3.46 1.82
CA LYS A 378 14.06 -3.26 2.68
C LYS A 378 15.33 -3.31 1.84
N LEU A 379 16.01 -2.18 1.72
CA LEU A 379 17.27 -2.07 0.96
C LEU A 379 18.46 -2.15 1.92
N GLU A 380 19.36 -3.10 1.66
CA GLU A 380 20.61 -3.24 2.40
C GLU A 380 21.64 -2.21 1.94
N VAL A 381 22.14 -1.41 2.89
CA VAL A 381 23.25 -0.49 2.67
C VAL A 381 24.35 -0.70 3.72
N PRO A 382 25.61 -0.32 3.45
CA PRO A 382 26.67 -0.45 4.43
C PRO A 382 26.43 0.40 5.69
N MET A 383 26.62 -0.20 6.86
CA MET A 383 26.69 0.53 8.14
C MET A 383 27.79 1.60 8.08
N ASN A 384 28.97 1.22 7.57
CA ASN A 384 30.10 2.10 7.35
C ASN A 384 30.47 2.16 5.85
N HIS A 385 30.09 3.27 5.21
CA HIS A 385 30.38 3.51 3.79
C HIS A 385 31.89 3.56 3.45
N ASN A 386 32.77 3.86 4.41
CA ASN A 386 34.22 3.89 4.18
C ASN A 386 34.86 2.48 4.14
N LEU A 387 34.15 1.44 4.59
CA LEU A 387 34.61 0.06 4.64
C LEU A 387 33.72 -0.87 3.79
N ALA A 388 33.00 -0.31 2.81
CA ALA A 388 32.03 -1.04 2.00
C ALA A 388 32.63 -2.28 1.28
N SER A 389 33.93 -2.26 0.98
CA SER A 389 34.66 -3.40 0.38
C SER A 389 35.07 -4.50 1.37
N GLU A 390 34.91 -4.29 2.67
CA GLU A 390 35.32 -5.21 3.75
C GLU A 390 34.13 -5.90 4.45
N ALA A 391 32.89 -5.70 3.97
CA ALA A 391 31.70 -6.33 4.53
C ALA A 391 31.78 -7.86 4.38
N ASP A 392 32.11 -8.56 5.46
CA ASP A 392 32.38 -10.00 5.49
C ASP A 392 31.12 -10.89 5.53
N GLY A 393 29.93 -10.32 5.26
CA GLY A 393 28.67 -11.02 5.32
C GLY A 393 28.10 -11.20 6.74
N SER A 394 28.61 -10.49 7.74
CA SER A 394 27.96 -10.41 9.06
C SER A 394 26.77 -9.44 9.07
N ASP A 395 25.59 -9.89 9.56
CA ASP A 395 24.32 -9.11 9.66
C ASP A 395 24.50 -7.69 10.19
N TYR A 396 25.47 -7.48 11.08
CA TYR A 396 25.65 -6.24 11.81
C TYR A 396 26.57 -5.21 11.11
N SER A 397 26.98 -5.49 9.88
CA SER A 397 27.69 -4.57 9.00
C SER A 397 26.76 -3.84 8.02
N ILE A 398 25.46 -4.13 8.08
CA ILE A 398 24.43 -3.67 7.14
C ILE A 398 23.38 -2.84 7.90
N VAL A 399 22.82 -1.86 7.21
CA VAL A 399 21.60 -1.14 7.58
C VAL A 399 20.53 -1.55 6.59
N GLU A 400 19.39 -2.01 7.11
CA GLU A 400 18.23 -2.41 6.32
C GLU A 400 17.27 -1.23 6.24
N LEU A 401 17.43 -0.39 5.21
CA LEU A 401 16.61 0.80 5.00
C LEU A 401 15.18 0.41 4.63
N ALA A 402 14.21 0.90 5.41
CA ALA A 402 12.81 0.79 5.07
C ALA A 402 12.43 1.85 4.02
N ILE A 403 11.96 1.40 2.86
CA ILE A 403 11.59 2.25 1.72
C ILE A 403 10.13 2.01 1.36
N ILE A 404 9.37 3.08 1.16
CA ILE A 404 7.97 3.07 0.71
C ILE A 404 7.85 3.75 -0.65
N MET A 405 6.98 3.24 -1.50
CA MET A 405 6.61 3.81 -2.78
C MET A 405 5.10 3.92 -2.90
N LEU A 406 4.63 5.11 -3.26
CA LEU A 406 3.32 5.32 -3.85
C LEU A 406 3.51 5.46 -5.37
N PRO A 407 3.04 4.51 -6.19
CA PRO A 407 3.18 4.59 -7.63
C PRO A 407 2.33 5.73 -8.21
N GLY A 408 2.76 6.27 -9.36
CA GLY A 408 1.94 7.17 -10.18
C GLY A 408 0.57 6.58 -10.50
N ILE A 409 -0.48 7.40 -10.63
CA ILE A 409 -1.87 6.92 -10.84
C ILE A 409 -1.99 5.97 -12.06
N ASN A 410 -1.11 6.10 -13.05
CA ASN A 410 -1.08 5.24 -14.24
C ASN A 410 0.04 4.17 -14.23
N HIS A 411 0.81 4.08 -13.13
CA HIS A 411 1.96 3.19 -12.95
C HIS A 411 1.55 1.95 -12.14
N THR A 412 0.62 1.16 -12.68
CA THR A 412 0.33 -0.19 -12.16
C THR A 412 1.46 -1.15 -12.55
N ALA A 413 1.56 -2.32 -11.88
CA ALA A 413 2.60 -3.35 -12.06
C ALA A 413 2.93 -3.80 -13.51
N ASN A 414 2.17 -3.38 -14.52
CA ASN A 414 2.39 -3.67 -15.94
C ASN A 414 2.68 -2.43 -16.83
N ARG A 415 3.03 -1.24 -16.28
CA ARG A 415 3.30 0.00 -17.05
C ARG A 415 4.45 0.87 -16.49
N ASN A 416 4.93 1.82 -17.32
CA ASN A 416 6.17 2.62 -17.15
C ASN A 416 6.27 3.41 -15.84
N TYR A 417 7.05 2.92 -14.89
CA TYR A 417 7.51 3.69 -13.73
C TYR A 417 8.38 4.91 -14.14
N SER A 418 8.46 5.89 -13.25
CA SER A 418 9.25 7.11 -13.35
C SER A 418 10.72 6.78 -13.52
N VAL A 419 11.39 7.38 -14.51
CA VAL A 419 12.84 7.18 -14.67
C VAL A 419 13.62 7.63 -13.43
N ALA A 420 13.20 8.73 -12.81
CA ALA A 420 13.66 9.15 -11.51
C ALA A 420 12.42 9.42 -10.63
N PRO A 421 12.22 8.68 -9.53
CA PRO A 421 11.09 8.89 -8.64
C PRO A 421 11.32 10.17 -7.84
N LEU A 422 10.25 10.79 -7.35
CA LEU A 422 10.38 11.89 -6.41
C LEU A 422 10.63 11.33 -5.00
N ILE A 423 11.88 11.42 -4.55
CA ILE A 423 12.25 11.06 -3.18
C ILE A 423 11.87 12.19 -2.22
N VAL A 424 11.14 11.90 -1.16
CA VAL A 424 10.66 12.90 -0.20
C VAL A 424 11.26 12.65 1.18
N ASN A 425 11.55 13.73 1.93
CA ASN A 425 11.94 13.63 3.33
C ASN A 425 11.25 14.71 4.21
N PRO A 426 10.60 14.34 5.33
CA PRO A 426 9.89 15.28 6.19
C PRO A 426 10.79 16.12 7.11
N GLY A 427 12.06 15.71 7.31
CA GLY A 427 12.98 16.34 8.25
C GLY A 427 12.87 15.81 9.68
N GLY A 428 12.83 16.73 10.66
CA GLY A 428 12.90 16.43 12.10
C GLY A 428 14.19 16.97 12.77
N PRO A 429 15.37 16.32 12.64
CA PRO A 429 15.63 14.98 12.11
C PRO A 429 14.88 13.89 12.85
N GLY A 430 14.97 12.65 12.36
CA GLY A 430 14.34 11.49 12.99
C GLY A 430 12.89 11.26 12.58
N GLY A 431 12.30 12.11 11.73
CA GLY A 431 10.98 11.87 11.16
C GLY A 431 10.98 10.66 10.23
N SER A 432 9.98 9.79 10.37
CA SER A 432 9.80 8.62 9.49
C SER A 432 9.32 9.07 8.11
N GLY A 433 10.12 8.80 7.09
CA GLY A 433 9.71 9.03 5.69
C GLY A 433 8.63 8.06 5.25
N VAL A 434 8.60 6.85 5.82
CA VAL A 434 7.56 5.83 5.58
C VAL A 434 6.19 6.35 6.03
N GLU A 435 6.06 6.73 7.31
CA GLU A 435 4.79 7.26 7.81
C GLU A 435 4.37 8.54 7.10
N PHE A 436 5.34 9.39 6.77
CA PHE A 436 5.06 10.63 6.07
C PHE A 436 4.37 10.37 4.73
N ILE A 437 4.86 9.42 3.92
CA ILE A 437 4.22 9.08 2.64
C ILE A 437 2.99 8.19 2.80
N ARG A 438 2.95 7.30 3.79
CA ARG A 438 1.73 6.53 4.09
C ARG A 438 0.54 7.45 4.32
N ASN A 439 0.76 8.59 4.97
CA ASN A 439 -0.30 9.53 5.30
C ASN A 439 -0.46 10.68 4.28
N LEU A 440 0.64 11.16 3.66
CA LEU A 440 0.63 12.33 2.76
C LEU A 440 1.05 12.06 1.32
N GLY A 441 1.39 10.82 0.96
CA GLY A 441 1.90 10.46 -0.36
C GLY A 441 1.00 10.94 -1.50
N HIS A 442 -0.29 10.66 -1.42
CA HIS A 442 -1.28 11.08 -2.43
C HIS A 442 -1.35 12.59 -2.59
N ALA A 443 -1.30 13.34 -1.49
CA ALA A 443 -1.33 14.79 -1.53
C ALA A 443 -0.03 15.38 -2.10
N ILE A 444 1.12 14.81 -1.76
CA ILE A 444 2.42 15.19 -2.34
C ILE A 444 2.45 14.86 -3.84
N GLN A 445 1.89 13.72 -4.24
CA GLN A 445 1.76 13.32 -5.63
C GLN A 445 0.87 14.30 -6.41
N GLU A 446 -0.26 14.72 -5.83
CA GLU A 446 -1.07 15.79 -6.40
C GLU A 446 -0.25 17.09 -6.55
N MET A 447 0.56 17.48 -5.57
CA MET A 447 1.39 18.69 -5.63
C MET A 447 2.46 18.63 -6.73
N ALA A 448 3.24 17.56 -6.76
CA ALA A 448 4.42 17.44 -7.63
C ALA A 448 4.11 16.90 -9.04
N GLY A 449 3.01 16.14 -9.20
CA GLY A 449 2.58 15.51 -10.45
C GLY A 449 1.99 14.11 -10.22
N HIS A 450 0.73 13.91 -10.67
CA HIS A 450 -0.03 12.66 -10.47
C HIS A 450 0.57 11.42 -11.16
N ASP A 451 1.45 11.65 -12.12
CA ASP A 451 2.16 10.67 -12.92
C ASP A 451 3.50 10.26 -12.31
N ARG A 452 3.90 10.82 -11.15
CA ARG A 452 5.19 10.50 -10.53
C ARG A 452 5.05 9.45 -9.45
N ASP A 453 6.01 8.54 -9.43
CA ASP A 453 6.19 7.66 -8.28
C ASP A 453 6.81 8.49 -7.16
N ILE A 454 6.14 8.48 -6.01
CA ILE A 454 6.59 9.13 -4.79
C ILE A 454 7.26 8.07 -3.95
N VAL A 455 8.56 8.25 -3.72
CA VAL A 455 9.36 7.33 -2.92
C VAL A 455 9.79 8.06 -1.65
N SER A 456 9.85 7.34 -0.54
CA SER A 456 10.43 7.86 0.69
C SER A 456 11.05 6.71 1.46
N PHE A 457 11.86 7.05 2.44
CA PHE A 457 12.57 6.08 3.24
C PHE A 457 12.73 6.58 4.66
N ASP A 458 12.81 5.64 5.59
CA ASP A 458 13.26 5.95 6.94
C ASP A 458 14.79 6.00 6.96
N PRO A 459 15.41 7.13 7.33
CA PRO A 459 16.86 7.20 7.45
C PRO A 459 17.41 6.12 8.39
N ARG A 460 18.70 5.78 8.24
CA ARG A 460 19.41 4.93 9.20
C ARG A 460 19.07 5.27 10.65
N GLY A 461 18.64 4.27 11.43
CA GLY A 461 18.26 4.40 12.83
C GLY A 461 16.87 4.97 13.10
N VAL A 462 16.09 5.32 12.08
CA VAL A 462 14.76 5.93 12.19
C VAL A 462 13.68 4.90 11.87
N GLY A 463 12.54 4.98 12.56
CA GLY A 463 11.31 4.27 12.22
C GLY A 463 11.50 2.76 12.02
N TYR A 464 11.17 2.29 10.82
CA TYR A 464 11.23 0.89 10.41
C TYR A 464 12.62 0.41 10.01
N THR A 465 13.57 1.32 9.77
CA THR A 465 14.94 0.98 9.39
C THR A 465 15.69 0.29 10.54
N LYS A 466 16.38 -0.80 10.22
CA LYS A 466 17.15 -1.58 11.20
C LYS A 466 18.66 -1.49 10.97
N PRO A 467 19.46 -1.54 12.04
CA PRO A 467 19.06 -1.45 13.45
C PRO A 467 18.53 -0.05 13.83
N THR A 468 17.62 0.03 14.80
CA THR A 468 17.05 1.31 15.27
C THR A 468 17.99 2.04 16.22
N ALA A 469 17.97 3.37 16.20
CA ALA A 469 18.63 4.18 17.24
C ALA A 469 17.81 4.11 18.53
N ASP A 470 18.23 3.29 19.48
CA ASP A 470 17.53 3.05 20.74
C ASP A 470 18.54 3.06 21.88
N CYS A 471 18.31 3.93 22.88
CA CYS A 471 19.17 4.03 24.05
C CYS A 471 18.64 3.25 25.27
N TYR A 472 17.36 2.86 25.31
CA TYR A 472 16.71 2.39 26.54
C TYR A 472 16.58 0.87 26.65
N THR A 473 16.67 0.14 25.54
CA THR A 473 16.47 -1.31 25.55
C THR A 473 17.78 -2.08 25.77
N PHE A 474 17.83 -2.81 26.89
CA PHE A 474 18.98 -3.64 27.30
C PHE A 474 18.53 -5.09 27.53
N PRO A 475 19.34 -6.10 27.12
CA PRO A 475 19.04 -7.51 27.33
C PRO A 475 19.11 -7.88 28.83
N THR A 476 18.13 -8.63 29.31
CA THR A 476 18.05 -9.12 30.70
C THR A 476 19.16 -10.11 31.07
N SER A 477 19.57 -10.95 30.12
CA SER A 477 20.45 -12.10 30.37
C SER A 477 21.94 -11.76 30.34
N GLY A 478 22.32 -10.51 30.07
CA GLY A 478 23.71 -10.08 29.92
C GLY A 478 24.43 -10.65 28.68
N SER A 479 23.74 -11.47 27.87
CA SER A 479 24.21 -11.96 26.58
C SER A 479 23.71 -11.05 25.47
N SER A 480 24.58 -10.76 24.49
CA SER A 480 24.32 -9.87 23.34
C SER A 480 23.45 -10.52 22.25
N SER A 481 22.68 -11.55 22.59
CA SER A 481 21.83 -12.34 21.70
C SER A 481 20.37 -11.92 21.85
N ALA A 482 19.77 -11.50 20.73
CA ALA A 482 18.35 -11.17 20.47
C ALA A 482 17.56 -10.59 21.65
N LEU A 483 17.21 -9.30 21.56
CA LEU A 483 16.29 -8.64 22.48
C LEU A 483 14.95 -9.39 22.51
N GLY A 484 14.48 -9.76 23.71
CA GLY A 484 13.14 -10.31 23.88
C GLY A 484 12.09 -9.20 24.03
N ASP A 485 10.81 -9.53 23.82
CA ASP A 485 9.69 -8.59 24.00
C ASP A 485 9.67 -7.94 25.38
N SER A 486 10.04 -8.68 26.42
CA SER A 486 10.12 -8.16 27.79
C SER A 486 11.19 -7.09 27.98
N ASP A 487 12.32 -7.20 27.27
CA ASP A 487 13.39 -6.20 27.29
C ASP A 487 12.91 -4.92 26.59
N ILE A 488 12.25 -5.05 25.43
CA ILE A 488 11.67 -3.93 24.67
C ILE A 488 10.64 -3.20 25.53
N MET A 489 9.66 -3.92 26.10
CA MET A 489 8.61 -3.33 26.93
C MET A 489 9.18 -2.61 28.15
N ARG A 490 10.22 -3.17 28.79
CA ARG A 490 10.90 -2.50 29.89
C ARG A 490 11.64 -1.24 29.43
N GLY A 491 12.33 -1.29 28.29
CA GLY A 491 12.99 -0.12 27.70
C GLY A 491 12.00 1.01 27.43
N GLN A 492 10.86 0.69 26.81
CA GLN A 492 9.77 1.64 26.55
C GLN A 492 9.18 2.22 27.84
N PHE A 493 8.92 1.39 28.85
CA PHE A 493 8.43 1.85 30.14
C PHE A 493 9.42 2.80 30.82
N ASN A 494 10.72 2.46 30.83
CA ASN A 494 11.76 3.31 31.41
C ASN A 494 11.88 4.65 30.68
N ARG A 495 11.80 4.63 29.34
CA ARG A 495 11.78 5.83 28.50
C ARG A 495 10.61 6.73 28.86
N LEU A 496 9.39 6.19 28.89
CA LEU A 496 8.19 6.94 29.22
C LEU A 496 8.26 7.53 30.63
N GLN A 497 8.65 6.73 31.61
CA GLN A 497 8.82 7.18 33.00
C GLN A 497 9.82 8.34 33.09
N PHE A 498 10.97 8.22 32.41
CA PHE A 498 11.99 9.26 32.42
C PHE A 498 11.50 10.53 31.71
N ALA A 499 10.82 10.40 30.57
CA ALA A 499 10.28 11.53 29.83
C ALA A 499 9.25 12.32 30.66
N LEU A 500 8.32 11.64 31.35
CA LEU A 500 7.35 12.26 32.25
C LEU A 500 8.01 12.97 33.43
N SER A 501 9.03 12.33 34.04
CA SER A 501 9.80 12.97 35.13
C SER A 501 10.50 14.24 34.65
N ASN A 502 11.01 14.25 33.42
CA ASN A 502 11.77 15.37 32.88
C ASN A 502 10.85 16.50 32.36
N GLU A 503 9.63 16.16 31.98
CA GLU A 503 8.56 17.10 31.65
C GLU A 503 8.03 17.84 32.89
N ALA A 504 7.92 17.15 34.03
CA ALA A 504 7.54 17.76 35.30
C ALA A 504 8.51 18.86 35.78
N VAL A 505 9.75 18.87 35.30
CA VAL A 505 10.73 19.95 35.55
C VAL A 505 10.34 21.25 34.83
N GLY A 506 9.69 21.14 33.67
CA GLY A 506 9.34 22.28 32.81
C GLY A 506 10.46 22.76 31.89
N LEU A 507 10.35 24.01 31.45
CA LEU A 507 11.35 24.69 30.62
C LEU A 507 12.58 25.11 31.44
N VAL A 508 13.68 25.42 30.77
CA VAL A 508 14.98 25.73 31.40
C VAL A 508 14.94 26.93 32.37
N ASN A 509 13.93 27.80 32.27
CA ASN A 509 13.75 28.98 33.12
C ASN A 509 12.47 28.92 33.99
N SER A 510 11.85 27.74 34.11
CA SER A 510 10.61 27.58 34.89
C SER A 510 10.84 27.74 36.39
N THR A 511 11.97 27.26 36.90
CA THR A 511 12.41 27.41 38.29
C THR A 511 13.91 27.67 38.33
N GLU A 512 14.44 28.13 39.48
CA GLU A 512 15.89 28.38 39.65
C GLU A 512 16.74 27.12 39.40
N SER A 513 16.20 25.93 39.67
CA SER A 513 16.88 24.65 39.48
C SER A 513 16.63 23.99 38.13
N ALA A 514 15.70 24.52 37.32
CA ALA A 514 15.22 23.83 36.12
C ALA A 514 16.33 23.57 35.10
N LEU A 515 17.16 24.57 34.78
CA LEU A 515 18.29 24.40 33.86
C LEU A 515 19.24 23.30 34.32
N MET A 516 19.59 23.26 35.61
CA MET A 516 20.48 22.25 36.17
C MET A 516 19.86 20.84 36.13
N GLN A 517 18.57 20.71 36.43
CA GLN A 517 17.85 19.44 36.37
C GLN A 517 17.73 18.94 34.92
N ARG A 518 17.42 19.83 33.98
CA ARG A 518 17.34 19.51 32.54
C ARG A 518 18.70 19.11 31.97
N ASP A 519 19.78 19.80 32.34
CA ASP A 519 21.16 19.42 31.99
C ASP A 519 21.52 18.05 32.56
N SER A 520 21.22 17.81 33.84
CA SER A 520 21.48 16.53 34.49
C SER A 520 20.75 15.39 33.78
N ALA A 521 19.50 15.62 33.37
CA ALA A 521 18.72 14.65 32.61
C ALA A 521 19.31 14.40 31.21
N ALA A 522 19.73 15.45 30.49
CA ALA A 522 20.40 15.32 29.19
C ALA A 522 21.68 14.47 29.31
N ARG A 523 22.52 14.76 30.30
CA ARG A 523 23.74 13.99 30.58
C ARG A 523 23.46 12.54 30.96
N ALA A 524 22.39 12.27 31.71
CA ALA A 524 21.99 10.91 32.05
C ALA A 524 21.60 10.09 30.81
N VAL A 525 20.82 10.69 29.89
CA VAL A 525 20.48 10.04 28.61
C VAL A 525 21.72 9.83 27.75
N ALA A 526 22.61 10.83 27.66
CA ALA A 526 23.87 10.69 26.94
C ALA A 526 24.75 9.55 27.50
N GLN A 527 24.80 9.37 28.82
CA GLN A 527 25.48 8.24 29.46
C GLN A 527 24.81 6.90 29.15
N LEU A 528 23.47 6.85 29.17
CA LEU A 528 22.70 5.65 28.83
C LEU A 528 22.95 5.22 27.39
N CYS A 529 22.84 6.16 26.44
CA CYS A 529 23.14 5.92 25.03
C CYS A 529 24.60 5.45 24.85
N LYS A 530 25.55 6.02 25.62
CA LYS A 530 26.95 5.58 25.56
C LYS A 530 27.14 4.15 26.07
N GLN A 531 26.43 3.74 27.13
CA GLN A 531 26.45 2.34 27.59
C GLN A 531 25.87 1.40 26.53
N LYS A 532 24.82 1.85 25.84
CA LYS A 532 24.22 1.11 24.74
C LYS A 532 25.17 0.99 23.53
N ASP A 533 25.86 2.07 23.17
CA ASP A 533 26.94 2.07 22.18
C ASP A 533 28.07 1.10 22.55
N ASP A 534 28.50 1.07 23.82
CA ASP A 534 29.52 0.14 24.31
C ASP A 534 29.07 -1.32 24.27
N LEU A 535 27.79 -1.57 24.62
CA LEU A 535 27.18 -2.89 24.57
C LEU A 535 27.10 -3.42 23.13
N ASP A 536 26.68 -2.57 22.18
CA ASP A 536 26.52 -2.95 20.78
C ASP A 536 27.88 -3.02 20.06
N GLY A 537 28.87 -2.25 20.52
CA GLY A 537 30.24 -2.29 20.05
C GLY A 537 30.36 -1.87 18.57
N LYS A 538 30.93 -2.76 17.74
CA LYS A 538 31.04 -2.51 16.29
C LYS A 538 29.67 -2.47 15.58
N ARG A 539 28.63 -2.97 16.23
CA ARG A 539 27.26 -3.07 15.70
C ARG A 539 26.42 -1.83 16.02
N SER A 540 26.97 -0.88 16.77
CA SER A 540 26.21 0.30 17.18
C SER A 540 25.99 1.23 16.00
N ILE A 541 24.72 1.41 15.64
CA ILE A 541 24.33 2.40 14.62
C ILE A 541 24.57 3.84 15.08
N LEU A 542 24.63 4.09 16.39
CA LEU A 542 24.73 5.44 16.98
C LEU A 542 25.96 6.23 16.51
N ARG A 543 27.00 5.55 15.98
CA ARG A 543 28.22 6.15 15.43
C ARG A 543 28.11 6.57 13.96
N HIS A 544 27.02 6.19 13.31
CA HIS A 544 26.86 6.19 11.86
C HIS A 544 25.64 7.00 11.38
N LEU A 545 24.95 7.72 12.27
CA LEU A 545 23.66 8.38 12.02
C LEU A 545 23.74 9.77 11.37
N ASN A 546 24.94 10.31 11.18
CA ASN A 546 25.11 11.67 10.68
C ASN A 546 24.58 11.85 9.23
N THR A 547 24.23 13.09 8.88
CA THR A 547 23.59 13.46 7.61
C THR A 547 24.35 12.97 6.39
N GLN A 548 25.69 12.98 6.43
CA GLN A 548 26.52 12.52 5.30
C GLN A 548 26.29 11.05 4.96
N ASN A 549 26.11 10.21 5.98
CA ASN A 549 25.84 8.81 5.77
C ASN A 549 24.44 8.57 5.23
N VAL A 550 23.45 9.35 5.67
CA VAL A 550 22.10 9.35 5.07
C VAL A 550 22.14 9.83 3.61
N ALA A 551 22.98 10.82 3.27
CA ALA A 551 23.14 11.27 1.89
C ALA A 551 23.77 10.18 1.00
N ARG A 552 24.67 9.36 1.54
CA ARG A 552 25.18 8.17 0.83
C ARG A 552 24.09 7.12 0.67
N ASP A 553 23.26 6.90 1.68
CA ASP A 553 22.10 5.99 1.59
C ASP A 553 21.14 6.42 0.46
N MET A 554 20.88 7.72 0.31
CA MET A 554 20.09 8.24 -0.81
C MET A 554 20.70 7.92 -2.18
N LEU A 555 22.04 7.91 -2.29
CA LEU A 555 22.72 7.52 -3.53
C LEU A 555 22.47 6.04 -3.85
N TYR A 556 22.56 5.17 -2.84
CA TYR A 556 22.23 3.74 -2.98
C TYR A 556 20.77 3.53 -3.38
N ILE A 557 19.83 4.32 -2.85
CA ILE A 557 18.41 4.25 -3.26
C ILE A 557 18.25 4.61 -4.73
N VAL A 558 18.92 5.67 -5.21
CA VAL A 558 18.88 6.09 -6.62
C VAL A 558 19.47 5.00 -7.52
N ASP A 559 20.63 4.45 -7.17
CA ASP A 559 21.28 3.40 -7.95
C ASP A 559 20.42 2.11 -7.97
N ALA A 560 19.88 1.70 -6.83
CA ALA A 560 19.02 0.52 -6.73
C ALA A 560 17.69 0.68 -7.49
N TRP A 561 17.15 1.90 -7.57
CA TRP A 561 15.98 2.21 -8.41
C TRP A 561 16.28 2.00 -9.89
N ASP A 562 17.41 2.52 -10.37
CA ASP A 562 17.82 2.36 -11.76
C ASP A 562 18.02 0.88 -12.13
N ASP A 563 18.70 0.11 -11.29
CA ASP A 563 18.93 -1.32 -11.48
C ASP A 563 17.61 -2.10 -11.54
N TRP A 564 16.66 -1.76 -10.65
CA TRP A 564 15.32 -2.34 -10.64
C TRP A 564 14.51 -1.98 -11.90
N LEU A 565 14.58 -0.73 -12.38
CA LEU A 565 13.95 -0.32 -13.63
C LEU A 565 14.51 -1.07 -14.85
N GLU A 566 15.81 -1.32 -14.89
CA GLU A 566 16.43 -2.06 -15.99
C GLU A 566 15.94 -3.51 -16.06
N THR A 567 15.85 -4.18 -14.91
CA THR A 567 15.30 -5.54 -14.81
C THR A 567 13.82 -5.59 -15.23
N PHE A 568 13.04 -4.56 -14.91
CA PHE A 568 11.64 -4.43 -15.35
C PHE A 568 11.51 -4.17 -16.86
N LYS A 569 12.31 -3.25 -17.43
CA LYS A 569 12.26 -2.89 -18.86
C LYS A 569 12.71 -4.00 -19.80
N ALA A 570 13.57 -4.92 -19.35
CA ALA A 570 13.95 -6.12 -20.11
C ALA A 570 12.74 -7.02 -20.48
N HIS A 571 11.59 -6.83 -19.83
CA HIS A 571 10.37 -7.62 -20.00
C HIS A 571 9.22 -6.86 -20.69
N THR A 572 9.44 -5.64 -21.20
CA THR A 572 8.39 -4.79 -21.81
C THR A 572 8.80 -4.20 -23.17
N THR A 573 7.86 -4.08 -24.10
CA THR A 573 8.11 -3.54 -25.46
C THR A 573 8.33 -2.02 -25.43
N PRO A 574 9.34 -1.45 -26.12
CA PRO A 574 9.63 -0.01 -26.05
C PRO A 574 8.54 0.87 -26.68
N GLN A 575 8.21 2.01 -26.06
CA GLN A 575 7.41 3.09 -26.66
C GLN A 575 8.17 4.42 -26.67
N MET A 576 7.95 5.19 -27.74
CA MET A 576 8.61 6.46 -28.06
C MET A 576 8.23 7.61 -27.10
N ASN A 577 9.18 8.07 -26.29
CA ASN A 577 9.46 9.50 -26.02
C ASN A 577 10.73 9.68 -25.15
N ASP A 578 11.89 9.23 -25.66
CA ASP A 578 13.11 8.99 -24.85
C ASP A 578 14.05 10.19 -24.59
N LYS A 579 13.85 11.37 -25.20
CA LYS A 579 14.90 12.42 -25.18
C LYS A 579 15.04 13.23 -23.88
N VAL A 580 13.99 13.33 -23.06
CA VAL A 580 14.05 13.95 -21.72
C VAL A 580 14.30 12.89 -20.64
N MET A 581 13.90 11.64 -20.90
CA MET A 581 14.01 10.47 -20.02
C MET A 581 15.45 9.98 -19.85
N GLU A 582 16.29 9.96 -20.89
CA GLU A 582 17.69 9.48 -20.76
C GLU A 582 18.59 10.36 -19.87
N ARG A 583 18.26 11.64 -19.67
CA ARG A 583 19.11 12.58 -18.91
C ARG A 583 18.93 12.49 -17.40
N SER A 584 17.85 11.88 -16.92
CA SER A 584 17.49 11.82 -15.50
C SER A 584 17.83 10.48 -14.86
N LYS A 585 18.30 9.50 -15.64
CA LYS A 585 18.80 8.23 -15.11
C LYS A 585 20.02 8.49 -14.22
N GLY A 586 20.06 7.87 -13.06
CA GLY A 586 21.07 8.08 -12.04
C GLY A 586 20.95 9.42 -11.34
N MET A 587 19.93 10.23 -11.60
CA MET A 587 19.81 11.56 -11.01
C MET A 587 18.77 11.56 -9.90
N LEU A 588 19.10 12.19 -8.77
CA LEU A 588 18.17 12.38 -7.67
C LEU A 588 17.12 13.45 -8.03
N SER A 589 15.84 13.07 -7.92
CA SER A 589 14.73 14.01 -7.80
C SER A 589 14.26 14.04 -6.34
N PHE A 590 14.33 15.19 -5.67
CA PHE A 590 14.16 15.28 -4.21
C PHE A 590 13.29 16.46 -3.75
N LEU A 591 12.45 16.21 -2.73
CA LEU A 591 11.72 17.23 -1.98
C LEU A 591 12.01 17.06 -0.49
N GLY A 592 12.76 18.00 0.10
CA GLY A 592 13.12 17.99 1.51
C GLY A 592 12.48 19.12 2.27
N PHE A 593 11.82 18.80 3.39
CA PHE A 593 11.25 19.78 4.32
C PHE A 593 12.10 19.93 5.56
N SER A 594 12.20 21.14 6.12
CA SER A 594 12.85 21.38 7.42
C SER A 594 14.29 20.83 7.45
N TYR A 595 14.65 19.97 8.41
CA TYR A 595 15.94 19.26 8.42
C TYR A 595 16.24 18.49 7.11
N GLY A 596 15.23 18.02 6.37
CA GLY A 596 15.40 17.44 5.05
C GLY A 596 16.09 18.38 4.06
N THR A 597 16.04 19.70 4.29
CA THR A 597 16.82 20.69 3.53
C THR A 597 18.33 20.60 3.77
N LEU A 598 18.74 20.32 5.02
CA LEU A 598 20.15 20.05 5.36
C LEU A 598 20.62 18.76 4.70
N LEU A 599 19.79 17.71 4.70
CA LEU A 599 20.05 16.45 4.01
C LEU A 599 20.22 16.66 2.50
N GLY A 600 19.28 17.36 1.85
CA GLY A 600 19.34 17.66 0.42
C GLY A 600 20.56 18.51 0.05
N ALA A 601 20.86 19.56 0.82
CA ALA A 601 22.05 20.39 0.60
C ALA A 601 23.37 19.60 0.80
N THR A 602 23.39 18.68 1.76
CA THR A 602 24.52 17.77 1.98
C THR A 602 24.71 16.83 0.79
N PHE A 603 23.64 16.20 0.30
CA PHE A 603 23.68 15.38 -0.91
C PHE A 603 24.17 16.16 -2.12
N ALA A 604 23.61 17.35 -2.36
CA ALA A 604 24.01 18.23 -3.48
C ALA A 604 25.48 18.67 -3.41
N THR A 605 26.06 18.74 -2.22
CA THR A 605 27.48 19.06 -2.02
C THR A 605 28.38 17.84 -2.23
N MET A 606 27.94 16.67 -1.79
CA MET A 606 28.73 15.42 -1.91
C MET A 606 28.65 14.81 -3.32
N PHE A 607 27.50 14.94 -3.97
CA PHE A 607 27.18 14.33 -5.27
C PHE A 607 26.57 15.37 -6.23
N PRO A 608 27.26 16.48 -6.52
CA PRO A 608 26.72 17.56 -7.36
C PRO A 608 26.32 17.10 -8.77
N ASP A 609 26.98 16.06 -9.28
CA ASP A 609 26.73 15.48 -10.60
C ASP A 609 25.55 14.49 -10.63
N ARG A 610 24.93 14.22 -9.48
CA ARG A 610 23.79 13.29 -9.32
C ARG A 610 22.48 14.04 -9.04
N ILE A 611 22.38 15.31 -9.43
CA ILE A 611 21.22 16.17 -9.16
C ILE A 611 20.35 16.35 -10.40
N GLY A 612 19.12 15.81 -10.34
CA GLY A 612 18.10 15.96 -11.38
C GLY A 612 17.15 17.11 -11.10
N ARG A 613 16.39 17.02 -10.00
CA ARG A 613 15.49 18.08 -9.50
C ARG A 613 15.55 18.09 -7.98
N MET A 614 15.67 19.26 -7.35
CA MET A 614 15.73 19.32 -5.90
C MET A 614 15.07 20.59 -5.37
N VAL A 615 14.01 20.40 -4.58
CA VAL A 615 13.30 21.46 -3.85
C VAL A 615 13.58 21.32 -2.36
N LEU A 616 14.07 22.40 -1.74
CA LEU A 616 14.37 22.48 -0.31
C LEU A 616 13.47 23.54 0.32
N ASP A 617 12.54 23.13 1.17
CA ASP A 617 11.49 23.97 1.77
C ASP A 617 11.61 24.04 3.30
N GLY A 618 11.57 25.24 3.88
CA GLY A 618 11.85 25.47 5.30
C GLY A 618 13.33 25.22 5.61
N VAL A 619 14.18 26.15 5.18
CA VAL A 619 15.60 25.89 4.94
C VAL A 619 16.45 26.06 6.19
N VAL A 620 17.19 25.01 6.55
CA VAL A 620 18.15 25.02 7.66
C VAL A 620 19.47 25.68 7.24
N ASP A 621 19.98 26.61 8.06
CA ASP A 621 21.28 27.24 7.86
C ASP A 621 22.42 26.28 8.28
N ALA A 622 23.02 25.62 7.29
CA ALA A 622 24.14 24.69 7.46
C ALA A 622 25.50 25.37 7.80
N ALA A 623 25.54 26.69 7.99
CA ALA A 623 26.77 27.42 8.31
C ALA A 623 27.19 27.28 9.78
N SER A 624 26.24 27.05 10.69
CA SER A 624 26.51 27.03 12.13
C SER A 624 27.11 25.70 12.58
N SER A 625 28.10 25.75 13.46
CA SER A 625 28.68 24.58 14.11
C SER A 625 27.77 23.96 15.18
N ASN A 626 26.77 24.70 15.65
CA ASN A 626 25.75 24.29 16.60
C ASN A 626 24.41 24.90 16.16
N ILE A 627 23.67 24.19 15.31
CA ILE A 627 22.43 24.70 14.68
C ILE A 627 21.39 25.12 15.74
N ALA A 628 21.28 24.37 16.84
CA ALA A 628 20.31 24.63 17.90
C ALA A 628 20.63 25.85 18.79
N PHE A 629 21.88 26.35 18.77
CA PHE A 629 22.28 27.55 19.54
C PHE A 629 22.73 28.70 18.63
N ALA A 630 22.46 28.61 17.33
CA ALA A 630 22.84 29.65 16.40
C ALA A 630 22.01 30.92 16.69
N PRO A 631 22.63 32.12 16.85
CA PRO A 631 21.90 33.35 17.18
C PRO A 631 20.85 33.77 16.15
N GLY A 632 20.93 33.22 14.94
CA GLY A 632 20.01 33.49 13.86
C GLY A 632 18.80 32.56 13.80
N THR A 633 18.74 31.55 14.66
CA THR A 633 17.61 30.65 14.81
C THR A 633 16.55 31.37 15.66
N LEU A 634 15.26 31.22 15.31
CA LEU A 634 14.10 31.86 15.95
C LEU A 634 13.85 33.35 15.69
N GLU A 635 14.61 34.02 14.82
CA GLU A 635 14.47 35.48 14.62
C GLU A 635 13.06 35.90 14.14
N ASP A 636 12.29 34.97 13.56
CA ASP A 636 10.89 35.18 13.12
C ASP A 636 9.84 34.71 14.13
N ALA A 637 10.21 33.95 15.16
CA ALA A 637 9.24 33.30 16.07
C ALA A 637 8.37 34.32 16.82
N ASP A 638 8.98 35.38 17.34
CA ASP A 638 8.26 36.44 18.06
C ASP A 638 7.34 37.22 17.12
N THR A 639 7.70 37.36 15.84
CA THR A 639 6.85 38.03 14.84
C THR A 639 5.60 37.20 14.54
N VAL A 640 5.75 35.88 14.35
CA VAL A 640 4.59 34.97 14.16
C VAL A 640 3.69 34.99 15.40
N TYR A 641 4.28 35.05 16.59
CA TYR A 641 3.52 35.20 17.84
C TYR A 641 2.78 36.54 17.94
N ASP A 642 3.37 37.66 17.54
CA ASP A 642 2.67 38.94 17.50
C ASP A 642 1.51 38.95 16.50
N LEU A 643 1.67 38.23 15.38
CA LEU A 643 0.62 38.08 14.37
C LEU A 643 -0.59 37.30 14.88
N PHE A 644 -0.43 36.38 15.83
CA PHE A 644 -1.56 35.74 16.52
C PHE A 644 -2.53 36.77 17.10
N PHE A 645 -2.00 37.80 17.78
CA PHE A 645 -2.84 38.84 18.39
C PHE A 645 -3.52 39.71 17.36
N LYS A 646 -2.79 40.07 16.30
CA LYS A 646 -3.31 40.86 15.18
C LYS A 646 -4.47 40.12 14.50
N TYR A 647 -4.23 38.87 14.08
CA TYR A 647 -5.23 38.09 13.37
C TYR A 647 -6.44 37.75 14.24
N CYS A 648 -6.24 37.45 15.53
CA CYS A 648 -7.34 37.22 16.45
C CYS A 648 -8.22 38.46 16.64
N ALA A 649 -7.62 39.64 16.79
CA ALA A 649 -8.36 40.90 16.92
C ALA A 649 -9.12 41.25 15.62
N GLU A 650 -8.46 41.10 14.45
CA GLU A 650 -9.10 41.30 13.14
C GLU A 650 -10.27 40.33 12.91
N ALA A 651 -10.16 39.09 13.39
CA ALA A 651 -11.22 38.09 13.27
C ALA A 651 -12.44 38.39 14.17
N GLY A 652 -12.23 39.09 15.28
CA GLY A 652 -13.26 39.50 16.23
C GLY A 652 -13.84 38.34 17.07
N PRO A 653 -14.71 38.65 18.06
CA PRO A 653 -15.20 37.68 19.06
C PRO A 653 -16.06 36.56 18.48
N ARG A 654 -16.57 36.70 17.25
CA ARG A 654 -17.35 35.65 16.58
C ARG A 654 -16.49 34.50 16.06
N LYS A 655 -15.21 34.76 15.79
CA LYS A 655 -14.27 33.78 15.20
C LYS A 655 -13.11 33.45 16.15
N CYS A 656 -12.55 34.44 16.83
CA CYS A 656 -11.49 34.22 17.81
C CYS A 656 -12.08 34.19 19.23
N ALA A 657 -12.01 33.04 19.91
CA ALA A 657 -12.67 32.80 21.21
C ALA A 657 -12.22 33.77 22.31
N ILE A 658 -10.94 34.14 22.33
CA ILE A 658 -10.40 35.04 23.34
C ILE A 658 -10.76 36.51 23.05
N ALA A 659 -11.06 36.89 21.80
CA ALA A 659 -11.40 38.27 21.44
C ALA A 659 -12.75 38.73 22.02
N ARG A 660 -12.92 40.05 22.11
CA ARG A 660 -14.07 40.80 22.64
C ARG A 660 -14.40 41.94 21.67
N ASP A 661 -15.63 42.46 21.74
CA ASP A 661 -16.07 43.55 20.87
C ASP A 661 -15.20 44.80 21.08
N GLY A 662 -14.64 45.32 19.99
CA GLY A 662 -13.78 46.52 20.00
C GLY A 662 -12.31 46.29 20.40
N ASP A 663 -11.90 45.02 20.59
CA ASP A 663 -10.50 44.69 20.87
C ASP A 663 -9.56 45.13 19.74
N HIS A 664 -8.37 45.57 20.13
CA HIS A 664 -7.21 45.65 19.26
C HIS A 664 -6.19 44.55 19.65
N ALA A 665 -5.17 44.33 18.81
CA ALA A 665 -4.15 43.30 19.05
C ALA A 665 -3.55 43.36 20.47
N HIS A 666 -3.25 44.57 20.95
CA HIS A 666 -2.67 44.76 22.28
C HIS A 666 -3.60 44.38 23.44
N ASP A 667 -4.93 44.41 23.27
CA ASP A 667 -5.88 43.95 24.28
C ASP A 667 -5.89 42.42 24.38
N VAL A 668 -5.79 41.74 23.23
CA VAL A 668 -5.65 40.28 23.16
C VAL A 668 -4.33 39.85 23.79
N ALA A 669 -3.24 40.54 23.44
CA ALA A 669 -1.92 40.30 24.02
C ALA A 669 -1.93 40.45 25.55
N ARG A 670 -2.59 41.48 26.08
CA ARG A 670 -2.73 41.70 27.53
C ARG A 670 -3.45 40.54 28.21
N ARG A 671 -4.52 40.00 27.61
CA ARG A 671 -5.25 38.84 28.15
C ARG A 671 -4.42 37.56 28.15
N VAL A 672 -3.72 37.27 27.05
CA VAL A 672 -2.80 36.11 26.97
C VAL A 672 -1.66 36.22 27.97
N ALA A 673 -1.04 37.40 28.08
CA ALA A 673 0.03 37.65 29.05
C ALA A 673 -0.45 37.47 30.49
N ALA A 674 -1.65 37.96 30.83
CA ALA A 674 -2.24 37.77 32.16
C ALA A 674 -2.49 36.28 32.47
N ALA A 675 -2.96 35.51 31.47
CA ALA A 675 -3.15 34.07 31.59
C ALA A 675 -1.82 33.34 31.87
N LEU A 676 -0.77 33.63 31.09
CA LEU A 676 0.56 33.05 31.32
C LEU A 676 1.14 33.45 32.68
N GLN A 677 0.97 34.71 33.09
CA GLN A 677 1.44 35.21 34.38
C GLN A 677 0.74 34.50 35.54
N SER A 678 -0.58 34.30 35.46
CA SER A 678 -1.34 33.57 36.48
C SER A 678 -0.81 32.15 36.67
N LEU A 679 -0.51 31.43 35.59
CA LEU A 679 0.07 30.09 35.66
C LEU A 679 1.51 30.06 36.20
N ARG A 680 2.25 31.16 36.03
CA ARG A 680 3.61 31.29 36.55
C ARG A 680 3.61 31.49 38.07
N GLU A 681 2.59 32.18 38.58
CA GLU A 681 2.36 32.36 40.02
C GLU A 681 1.81 31.09 40.67
N GLN A 682 0.84 30.43 40.01
CA GLN A 682 0.21 29.22 40.52
C GLN A 682 -0.21 28.29 39.38
N SER A 683 0.35 27.07 39.37
CA SER A 683 -0.11 26.03 38.45
C SER A 683 -1.55 25.63 38.74
N LEU A 684 -2.31 25.31 37.69
CA LEU A 684 -3.68 24.84 37.82
C LEU A 684 -3.71 23.35 38.13
N VAL A 685 -4.47 22.97 39.13
CA VAL A 685 -4.63 21.58 39.57
C VAL A 685 -6.08 21.15 39.43
N GLY A 686 -6.31 19.92 38.98
CA GLY A 686 -7.65 19.39 38.82
C GLY A 686 -7.66 17.93 38.40
N VAL A 687 -8.84 17.42 38.09
CA VAL A 687 -9.07 16.03 37.70
C VAL A 687 -9.70 16.02 36.32
N HIS A 688 -9.12 15.29 35.39
CA HIS A 688 -9.67 15.14 34.06
C HIS A 688 -11.07 14.53 34.13
N ALA A 689 -12.06 15.20 33.53
CA ALA A 689 -13.46 14.88 33.79
C ALA A 689 -13.87 13.47 33.30
N ALA A 690 -13.31 13.02 32.18
CA ALA A 690 -13.64 11.72 31.57
C ALA A 690 -12.84 10.56 32.19
N THR A 691 -11.52 10.70 32.28
CA THR A 691 -10.60 9.62 32.71
C THR A 691 -10.39 9.58 34.22
N LYS A 692 -10.88 10.58 34.97
CA LYS A 692 -10.69 10.74 36.41
C LYS A 692 -9.21 10.75 36.86
N THR A 693 -8.30 11.11 35.97
CA THR A 693 -6.87 11.24 36.28
C THR A 693 -6.56 12.60 36.91
N PRO A 694 -5.77 12.65 38.01
CA PRO A 694 -5.18 13.89 38.49
C PRO A 694 -4.35 14.55 37.40
N SER A 695 -4.44 15.87 37.31
CA SER A 695 -3.79 16.63 36.24
C SER A 695 -3.35 18.01 36.71
N ILE A 696 -2.22 18.46 36.17
CA ILE A 696 -1.60 19.74 36.48
C ILE A 696 -1.32 20.44 35.17
N ILE A 697 -1.75 21.70 35.04
CA ILE A 697 -1.44 22.56 33.91
C ILE A 697 -0.46 23.62 34.39
N THR A 698 0.72 23.64 33.76
CA THR A 698 1.82 24.54 34.13
C THR A 698 2.00 25.66 33.10
N TRP A 699 2.70 26.72 33.50
CA TRP A 699 3.16 27.77 32.58
C TRP A 699 3.99 27.21 31.42
N SER A 700 4.87 26.23 31.70
CA SER A 700 5.70 25.58 30.67
C SER A 700 4.89 24.89 29.60
N MET A 701 3.79 24.25 29.97
CA MET A 701 2.92 23.56 29.01
C MET A 701 2.27 24.57 28.05
N LEU A 702 1.67 25.64 28.57
CA LEU A 702 1.05 26.65 27.69
C LEU A 702 2.08 27.41 26.86
N LYS A 703 3.26 27.69 27.41
CA LYS A 703 4.34 28.34 26.67
C LYS A 703 4.92 27.44 25.57
N GLY A 704 5.05 26.14 25.84
CA GLY A 704 5.43 25.16 24.82
C GLY A 704 4.35 25.02 23.74
N ALA A 705 3.08 24.93 24.13
CA ALA A 705 1.96 24.77 23.19
C ALA A 705 1.79 25.99 22.28
N ILE A 706 1.96 27.21 22.80
CA ILE A 706 1.90 28.39 21.93
C ILE A 706 3.07 28.45 20.94
N PHE A 707 4.28 28.05 21.35
CA PHE A 707 5.40 27.90 20.41
C PHE A 707 5.12 26.84 19.34
N GLY A 708 4.57 25.69 19.73
CA GLY A 708 4.13 24.65 18.81
C GLY A 708 3.08 25.16 17.81
N SER A 709 2.16 26.01 18.26
CA SER A 709 1.14 26.61 17.38
C SER A 709 1.71 27.52 16.28
N LEU A 710 2.95 28.02 16.45
CA LEU A 710 3.61 28.85 15.44
C LEU A 710 3.98 28.03 14.20
N TYR A 711 4.12 26.69 14.29
CA TYR A 711 4.45 25.85 13.14
C TYR A 711 3.36 25.89 12.07
N SER A 712 2.10 25.86 12.47
CA SER A 712 0.94 25.85 11.56
C SER A 712 -0.13 26.83 12.06
N PRO A 713 0.07 28.15 11.86
CA PRO A 713 -0.80 29.18 12.41
C PRO A 713 -2.27 29.06 12.01
N VAL A 714 -2.54 28.75 10.73
CA VAL A 714 -3.90 28.73 10.15
C VAL A 714 -4.84 27.80 10.93
N THR A 715 -4.34 26.64 11.33
CA THR A 715 -5.10 25.60 12.03
C THR A 715 -4.94 25.69 13.55
N SER A 716 -3.77 26.07 14.05
CA SER A 716 -3.44 25.98 15.48
C SER A 716 -3.82 27.22 16.27
N PHE A 717 -3.85 28.41 15.63
CA PHE A 717 -4.21 29.67 16.31
C PHE A 717 -5.66 29.69 16.84
N PRO A 718 -6.67 29.21 16.10
CA PRO A 718 -8.03 29.10 16.64
C PRO A 718 -8.11 28.25 17.92
N LEU A 719 -7.40 27.13 17.94
CA LEU A 719 -7.38 26.21 19.09
C LEU A 719 -6.67 26.82 20.30
N ILE A 720 -5.47 27.40 20.11
CA ILE A 720 -4.76 28.02 21.23
C ILE A 720 -5.50 29.24 21.78
N ALA A 721 -6.20 30.01 20.93
CA ALA A 721 -7.07 31.11 21.36
C ALA A 721 -8.23 30.61 22.23
N GLN A 722 -8.79 29.44 21.93
CA GLN A 722 -9.83 28.81 22.75
C GLN A 722 -9.29 28.40 24.13
N ILE A 723 -8.11 27.79 24.17
CA ILE A 723 -7.46 27.38 25.42
C ILE A 723 -7.18 28.60 26.31
N TYR A 724 -6.66 29.70 25.75
CA TYR A 724 -6.45 30.93 26.51
C TYR A 724 -7.76 31.57 26.97
N ASP A 725 -8.84 31.45 26.21
CA ASP A 725 -10.17 31.94 26.64
C ASP A 725 -10.72 31.13 27.82
N TYR A 726 -10.56 29.80 27.84
CA TYR A 726 -10.92 28.98 29.01
C TYR A 726 -10.16 29.41 30.26
N LEU A 727 -8.85 29.68 30.14
CA LEU A 727 -8.03 30.20 31.22
C LEU A 727 -8.50 31.58 31.68
N HIS A 728 -8.80 32.48 30.74
CA HIS A 728 -9.28 33.81 31.05
C HIS A 728 -10.65 33.81 31.74
N ARG A 729 -11.54 32.87 31.40
CA ARG A 729 -12.88 32.74 32.01
C ARG A 729 -12.89 31.91 33.30
N GLY A 730 -11.80 31.22 33.63
CA GLY A 730 -11.74 30.29 34.76
C GLY A 730 -12.49 28.97 34.53
N ASP A 731 -12.63 28.53 33.27
CA ASP A 731 -13.25 27.23 32.95
C ASP A 731 -12.23 26.09 33.10
N HIS A 732 -12.02 25.68 34.35
CA HIS A 732 -11.02 24.66 34.67
C HIS A 732 -11.36 23.29 34.06
N ASN A 733 -12.64 22.94 33.92
CA ASN A 733 -13.03 21.65 33.35
C ASN A 733 -12.64 21.57 31.86
N ALA A 734 -12.93 22.63 31.09
CA ALA A 734 -12.55 22.69 29.68
C ALA A 734 -11.02 22.73 29.49
N LEU A 735 -10.29 23.42 30.36
CA LEU A 735 -8.82 23.42 30.35
C LEU A 735 -8.24 22.03 30.60
N HIS A 736 -8.70 21.34 31.64
CA HIS A 736 -8.22 19.99 31.93
C HIS A 736 -8.57 19.03 30.79
N ALA A 737 -9.73 19.16 30.16
CA ALA A 737 -10.09 18.41 28.96
C ALA A 737 -9.20 18.73 27.73
N SER A 738 -8.52 19.88 27.72
CA SER A 738 -7.62 20.32 26.64
C SER A 738 -6.16 19.82 26.81
N ILE A 739 -5.87 19.07 27.86
CA ILE A 739 -4.51 18.58 28.16
C ILE A 739 -3.92 17.72 27.04
N PRO A 740 -4.66 16.79 26.41
CA PRO A 740 -4.11 16.03 25.28
C PRO A 740 -3.69 16.93 24.12
N GLN A 741 -4.50 17.94 23.79
CA GLN A 741 -4.20 18.94 22.74
C GLN A 741 -2.97 19.80 23.10
N LEU A 742 -2.78 20.11 24.37
CA LEU A 742 -1.57 20.79 24.83
C LEU A 742 -0.34 19.90 24.67
N HIS A 743 -0.41 18.64 25.09
CA HIS A 743 0.73 17.72 25.00
C HIS A 743 1.15 17.47 23.56
N SER A 744 0.19 17.31 22.67
CA SER A 744 0.46 17.12 21.25
C SER A 744 1.12 18.36 20.64
N MET A 745 0.67 19.59 20.96
CA MET A 745 1.37 20.81 20.49
C MET A 745 2.81 20.95 21.03
N ILE A 746 3.12 20.36 22.19
CA ILE A 746 4.45 20.40 22.80
C ILE A 746 5.35 19.26 22.28
N ARG A 747 4.76 18.10 21.95
CA ARG A 747 5.45 16.84 21.65
C ARG A 747 4.91 16.21 20.37
N GLN A 748 5.81 15.76 19.51
CA GLN A 748 5.48 14.80 18.44
C GLN A 748 5.29 13.36 18.97
N GLN A 749 4.97 13.16 20.25
CA GLN A 749 4.76 11.85 20.86
C GLN A 749 3.35 11.76 21.44
N SER A 750 2.57 10.79 20.97
CA SER A 750 1.29 10.44 21.59
C SER A 750 1.50 9.50 22.77
N TYR A 751 1.13 9.92 23.98
CA TYR A 751 1.27 9.14 25.22
C TYR A 751 0.19 8.06 25.39
N CYS A 752 -0.79 8.00 24.49
CA CYS A 752 -2.00 7.20 24.67
C CYS A 752 -2.23 6.15 23.57
N LEU A 753 -1.33 6.03 22.60
CA LEU A 753 -1.37 4.93 21.64
C LEU A 753 -0.64 3.72 22.27
N PRO A 754 -1.25 2.53 22.32
CA PRO A 754 -0.46 1.34 22.61
C PRO A 754 0.64 1.27 21.55
N PRO A 755 1.92 1.15 21.93
CA PRO A 755 2.95 0.99 20.94
C PRO A 755 2.65 -0.33 20.21
N THR A 756 2.22 -0.24 18.96
CA THR A 756 2.54 -1.34 18.06
C THR A 756 4.07 -1.46 18.10
N GLN A 757 4.63 -2.67 17.97
CA GLN A 757 6.08 -2.92 18.00
C GLN A 757 6.89 -2.07 16.96
N HIS A 758 6.20 -1.25 16.20
CA HIS A 758 6.62 -0.57 14.99
C HIS A 758 6.40 0.94 15.02
N SER A 759 5.64 1.46 16.00
CA SER A 759 5.36 2.89 16.12
C SER A 759 6.23 3.58 17.17
N PHE A 760 7.37 4.09 16.69
CA PHE A 760 7.99 5.40 16.94
C PHE A 760 8.41 5.83 18.36
N ASP A 761 9.72 5.97 18.54
CA ASP A 761 10.26 7.12 19.28
C ASP A 761 11.15 7.97 18.37
N LEU A 762 10.66 9.16 18.00
CA LEU A 762 11.45 10.17 17.30
C LEU A 762 12.65 10.64 18.13
N GLY A 763 12.57 10.58 19.47
CA GLY A 763 13.49 11.23 20.40
C GLY A 763 14.91 10.70 20.36
N ASP A 764 15.12 9.39 20.49
CA ASP A 764 16.47 8.81 20.51
C ASP A 764 17.18 8.98 19.16
N ALA A 765 16.49 8.69 18.05
CA ALA A 765 17.01 8.88 16.71
C ALA A 765 17.28 10.37 16.41
N GLN A 766 16.30 11.25 16.67
CA GLN A 766 16.44 12.70 16.47
C GLN A 766 17.62 13.26 17.27
N ASN A 767 17.73 12.92 18.56
CA ASN A 767 18.84 13.37 19.39
C ASN A 767 20.16 12.81 18.87
N SER A 768 20.24 11.51 18.60
CA SER A 768 21.47 10.89 18.13
C SER A 768 21.95 11.47 16.80
N ILE A 769 21.06 11.66 15.84
CA ILE A 769 21.34 12.32 14.54
C ILE A 769 21.82 13.76 14.80
N ARG A 770 21.01 14.58 15.50
CA ARG A 770 21.34 15.98 15.78
C ARG A 770 22.69 16.14 16.46
N CYS A 771 22.99 15.30 17.46
CA CYS A 771 24.25 15.35 18.18
C CYS A 771 25.43 14.85 17.33
N SER A 772 25.18 13.94 16.38
CA SER A 772 26.19 13.46 15.43
C SER A 772 26.50 14.46 14.31
N ASP A 773 25.61 15.42 14.04
CA ASP A 773 25.76 16.44 12.99
C ASP A 773 26.34 17.77 13.46
N GLN A 774 26.67 17.88 14.74
CA GLN A 774 27.26 19.08 15.31
C GLN A 774 28.52 18.78 16.10
N ASN A 775 29.17 19.84 16.58
CA ASN A 775 30.31 19.65 17.47
C ASN A 775 29.89 19.04 18.78
N ARG A 776 30.78 18.24 19.37
CA ARG A 776 30.61 17.74 20.73
C ARG A 776 30.36 18.92 21.67
N LEU A 777 29.20 18.90 22.30
CA LEU A 777 28.78 19.87 23.29
C LEU A 777 29.02 19.29 24.69
N ASN A 778 29.82 19.98 25.50
CA ASN A 778 30.01 19.66 26.91
C ASN A 778 30.14 20.94 27.72
N ALA A 779 29.09 21.76 27.67
CA ALA A 779 28.98 23.04 28.34
C ALA A 779 28.67 22.86 29.84
N THR A 780 29.27 23.72 30.65
CA THR A 780 28.94 23.93 32.06
C THR A 780 27.61 24.69 32.20
N ILE A 781 27.00 24.66 33.39
CA ILE A 781 25.76 25.42 33.65
C ILE A 781 25.90 26.93 33.32
N PRO A 782 26.99 27.63 33.70
CA PRO A 782 27.17 29.03 33.30
C PRO A 782 27.24 29.25 31.78
N GLU A 783 27.86 28.34 31.03
CA GLU A 783 27.93 28.42 29.56
C GLU A 783 26.57 28.15 28.91
N LEU A 784 25.79 27.21 29.46
CA LEU A 784 24.41 26.97 29.03
C LEU A 784 23.51 28.17 29.34
N LEU A 785 23.70 28.80 30.51
CA LEU A 785 23.00 30.03 30.87
C LEU A 785 23.35 31.16 29.91
N GLN A 786 24.62 31.33 29.57
CA GLN A 786 25.06 32.31 28.57
C GLN A 786 24.44 32.04 27.19
N SER A 787 24.31 30.76 26.81
CA SER A 787 23.64 30.38 25.56
C SER A 787 22.15 30.73 25.58
N PHE A 788 21.47 30.47 26.69
CA PHE A 788 20.09 30.89 26.91
C PHE A 788 19.94 32.42 26.90
N GLU A 789 20.84 33.17 27.55
CA GLU A 789 20.85 34.63 27.54
C GLU A 789 21.06 35.18 26.12
N SER A 790 21.91 34.54 25.32
CA SER A 790 22.12 34.92 23.93
C SER A 790 20.86 34.71 23.09
N LEU A 791 20.20 33.55 23.22
CA LEU A 791 18.97 33.25 22.50
C LEU A 791 17.79 34.11 22.98
N SER A 792 17.70 34.40 24.28
CA SER A 792 16.60 35.21 24.85
C SER A 792 16.66 36.69 24.48
N ARG A 793 17.81 37.17 23.96
CA ARG A 793 17.90 38.48 23.29
C ARG A 793 17.30 38.49 21.89
N VAL A 794 17.11 37.31 21.30
CA VAL A 794 16.58 37.14 19.93
C VAL A 794 15.09 36.82 19.97
N SER A 795 14.67 35.91 20.86
CA SER A 795 13.28 35.49 20.95
C SER A 795 12.83 35.20 22.39
N LEU A 796 11.57 35.52 22.68
CA LEU A 796 10.87 35.13 23.91
C LEU A 796 10.77 33.61 24.10
N PHE A 797 10.96 32.82 23.03
CA PHE A 797 10.87 31.35 23.04
C PHE A 797 12.22 30.65 23.17
N ALA A 798 13.28 31.37 23.52
CA ALA A 798 14.60 30.80 23.77
C ALA A 798 14.56 29.63 24.76
N ASP A 799 13.74 29.71 25.81
CA ASP A 799 13.58 28.66 26.82
C ASP A 799 12.93 27.39 26.28
N VAL A 800 11.94 27.53 25.39
CA VAL A 800 11.32 26.41 24.69
C VAL A 800 12.35 25.76 23.76
N PHE A 801 13.04 26.57 22.97
CA PHE A 801 13.96 26.07 21.96
C PHE A 801 15.27 25.53 22.52
N MET A 802 15.71 25.95 23.71
CA MET A 802 16.85 25.34 24.41
C MET A 802 16.68 23.82 24.59
N ASN A 803 15.44 23.32 24.65
CA ASN A 803 15.17 21.88 24.71
C ASN A 803 15.56 21.11 23.43
N VAL A 804 15.79 21.80 22.32
CA VAL A 804 16.26 21.21 21.06
C VAL A 804 17.76 20.91 21.14
N GLY A 805 18.57 21.85 21.63
CA GLY A 805 20.03 21.71 21.70
C GLY A 805 20.55 21.02 22.95
N LEU A 806 19.89 21.23 24.09
CA LEU A 806 20.33 20.76 25.40
C LEU A 806 20.53 19.23 25.50
N PRO A 807 19.70 18.36 24.86
CA PRO A 807 19.91 16.91 24.90
C PRO A 807 21.29 16.44 24.40
N CYS A 808 21.98 17.24 23.60
CA CYS A 808 23.34 16.92 23.13
C CYS A 808 24.44 17.23 24.14
N ASN A 809 24.14 17.89 25.27
CA ASN A 809 25.16 18.22 26.24
C ASN A 809 25.67 16.97 26.97
N GLY A 810 26.98 16.72 26.88
CA GLY A 810 27.60 15.50 27.41
C GLY A 810 27.52 14.29 26.48
N TRP A 811 27.02 14.46 25.24
CA TRP A 811 27.02 13.39 24.24
C TRP A 811 28.44 12.98 23.87
N SER A 812 28.80 11.71 24.16
CA SER A 812 30.18 11.22 24.06
C SER A 812 30.40 10.19 22.96
N ILE A 813 29.34 9.77 22.26
CA ILE A 813 29.43 8.81 21.15
C ILE A 813 30.08 9.54 19.95
N PRO A 814 31.21 9.02 19.41
CA PRO A 814 31.83 9.59 18.21
C PRO A 814 30.97 9.30 16.97
N SER A 815 30.79 10.31 16.13
CA SER A 815 30.44 10.09 14.72
C SER A 815 31.69 9.64 13.98
N ILE A 816 31.62 8.56 13.19
CA ILE A 816 32.76 8.03 12.45
C ILE A 816 33.18 8.98 11.32
N ASP A 817 32.21 9.64 10.68
CA ASP A 817 32.48 10.71 9.75
C ASP A 817 32.32 12.07 10.45
N SER A 818 33.27 12.97 10.21
CA SER A 818 33.17 14.34 10.73
C SER A 818 32.02 15.08 10.03
N PRO A 819 31.15 15.79 10.77
CA PRO A 819 30.02 16.50 10.18
C PRO A 819 30.43 17.37 9.00
N LEU A 820 29.67 17.30 7.89
CA LEU A 820 29.93 18.16 6.75
C LEU A 820 29.59 19.59 7.15
N ARG A 821 30.62 20.41 7.31
CA ARG A 821 30.42 21.84 7.52
C ARG A 821 30.35 22.54 6.19
N MET A 822 29.18 23.04 5.86
CA MET A 822 29.03 24.06 4.82
C MET A 822 29.45 25.42 5.41
N THR A 823 30.65 25.51 5.99
CA THR A 823 31.17 26.78 6.51
C THR A 823 31.69 27.63 5.36
N VAL A 824 31.49 28.94 5.46
CA VAL A 824 32.16 29.94 4.62
C VAL A 824 33.57 30.08 5.22
N PRO A 825 34.69 29.74 4.53
CA PRO A 825 36.00 30.18 5.01
C PRO A 825 36.03 31.71 5.14
N ASP A 826 36.59 32.22 6.23
CA ASP A 826 36.88 33.66 6.37
C ASP A 826 37.72 34.11 5.16
N GLY A 827 37.13 34.93 4.28
CA GLY A 827 37.79 35.47 3.08
C GLY A 827 37.21 35.04 1.73
N TRP A 828 35.89 34.92 1.58
CA TRP A 828 35.27 34.74 0.26
C TRP A 828 35.55 35.94 -0.67
N LYS A 829 36.36 35.68 -1.70
CA LYS A 829 36.24 36.32 -3.01
C LYS A 829 35.14 35.57 -3.79
N GLU A 830 34.03 36.26 -4.04
CA GLU A 830 32.99 36.15 -5.09
C GLU A 830 32.64 34.85 -5.87
N THR A 831 33.26 33.66 -5.74
CA THR A 831 32.88 32.50 -6.60
C THR A 831 32.83 31.10 -5.96
N GLY A 832 32.74 30.95 -4.63
CA GLY A 832 32.76 29.64 -3.94
C GLY A 832 31.49 28.78 -3.98
N GLN A 833 30.64 28.90 -5.01
CA GLN A 833 29.36 28.20 -5.09
C GLN A 833 29.52 26.73 -5.53
N THR A 834 28.74 25.81 -4.94
CA THR A 834 28.62 24.44 -5.43
C THR A 834 27.85 24.45 -6.75
N ASN A 835 28.46 23.96 -7.82
CA ASN A 835 27.81 23.82 -9.12
C ASN A 835 27.24 22.40 -9.24
N THR A 836 25.93 22.28 -9.45
CA THR A 836 25.22 21.00 -9.56
C THR A 836 24.76 20.77 -11.00
N SER A 837 24.51 19.50 -11.36
CA SER A 837 24.03 19.13 -12.71
C SER A 837 22.70 19.78 -13.11
N PHE A 838 21.88 20.14 -12.13
CA PHE A 838 20.70 20.96 -12.31
C PHE A 838 20.57 21.97 -11.15
N PRO A 839 20.16 23.22 -11.38
CA PRO A 839 20.01 24.19 -10.30
C PRO A 839 18.94 23.80 -9.27
N LEU A 840 19.26 23.95 -7.99
CA LEU A 840 18.34 23.71 -6.87
C LEU A 840 17.25 24.80 -6.82
N LEU A 841 16.12 24.49 -6.20
CA LEU A 841 15.08 25.46 -5.82
C LEU A 841 14.90 25.49 -4.31
N PHE A 842 15.03 26.68 -3.72
CA PHE A 842 14.80 26.93 -2.30
C PHE A 842 13.45 27.63 -2.10
N VAL A 843 12.69 27.21 -1.10
CA VAL A 843 11.42 27.81 -0.70
C VAL A 843 11.50 28.19 0.78
N SER A 844 11.05 29.39 1.12
CA SER A 844 11.02 29.85 2.52
C SER A 844 9.84 30.79 2.74
N ASN A 845 9.24 30.71 3.92
CA ASN A 845 8.21 31.65 4.33
C ASN A 845 8.85 32.98 4.76
N THR A 846 8.12 34.09 4.59
CA THR A 846 8.52 35.41 5.10
C THR A 846 8.76 35.37 6.60
N HIS A 847 7.91 34.65 7.33
CA HIS A 847 8.03 34.46 8.78
C HIS A 847 7.95 32.97 9.15
N ASP A 848 9.09 32.29 9.13
CA ASP A 848 9.21 30.91 9.61
C ASP A 848 9.81 30.88 11.02
N PRO A 849 9.08 30.40 12.05
CA PRO A 849 9.52 30.46 13.43
C PRO A 849 10.75 29.59 13.73
N ILE A 850 11.11 28.65 12.84
CA ILE A 850 12.16 27.64 13.07
C ILE A 850 13.30 27.77 12.06
N THR A 851 12.96 27.98 10.79
CA THR A 851 13.89 28.15 9.66
C THR A 851 13.69 29.51 8.97
N PRO A 852 14.10 30.61 9.62
CA PRO A 852 13.83 31.98 9.17
C PRO A 852 14.24 32.24 7.71
N LEU A 853 13.57 33.19 7.05
CA LEU A 853 13.80 33.57 5.65
C LEU A 853 15.29 33.77 5.31
N ARG A 854 16.04 34.36 6.25
CA ARG A 854 17.49 34.62 6.12
C ARG A 854 18.30 33.33 5.86
N ALA A 855 17.91 32.21 6.45
CA ALA A 855 18.57 30.92 6.26
C ALA A 855 18.41 30.44 4.81
N GLY A 856 17.19 30.50 4.26
CA GLY A 856 16.90 30.14 2.88
C GLY A 856 17.68 30.96 1.86
N ILE A 857 17.73 32.29 2.03
CA ILE A 857 18.50 33.18 1.14
C ILE A 857 19.99 32.83 1.17
N ARG A 858 20.57 32.66 2.36
CA ARG A 858 21.99 32.32 2.51
C ARG A 858 22.33 30.96 1.91
N MET A 859 21.48 29.97 2.10
CA MET A 859 21.70 28.63 1.54
C MET A 859 21.54 28.62 0.02
N ALA A 860 20.56 29.32 -0.53
CA ALA A 860 20.41 29.47 -1.98
C ALA A 860 21.65 30.09 -2.64
N GLN A 861 22.26 31.10 -2.00
CA GLN A 861 23.48 31.75 -2.49
C GLN A 861 24.72 30.82 -2.53
N ARG A 862 24.68 29.64 -1.89
CA ARG A 862 25.78 28.67 -1.90
C ARG A 862 25.78 27.75 -3.12
N PHE A 863 24.69 27.72 -3.88
CA PHE A 863 24.55 26.87 -5.04
C PHE A 863 24.46 27.72 -6.30
N TYR A 864 25.25 27.37 -7.31
CA TYR A 864 25.32 28.13 -8.54
C TYR A 864 23.98 28.07 -9.28
N GLY A 865 23.42 29.24 -9.60
CA GLY A 865 22.16 29.35 -10.34
C GLY A 865 20.91 28.89 -9.57
N ALA A 866 21.00 28.60 -8.27
CA ALA A 866 19.85 28.13 -7.49
C ALA A 866 18.73 29.19 -7.42
N GLY A 867 17.50 28.75 -7.70
CA GLY A 867 16.30 29.57 -7.63
C GLY A 867 15.80 29.73 -6.20
N PHE A 868 15.05 30.81 -5.95
CA PHE A 868 14.46 31.09 -4.64
C PHE A 868 13.04 31.62 -4.75
N ILE A 869 12.15 31.09 -3.92
CA ILE A 869 10.78 31.56 -3.73
C ILE A 869 10.61 31.97 -2.27
N GLU A 870 10.19 33.21 -2.04
CA GLU A 870 9.61 33.63 -0.77
C GLU A 870 8.09 33.43 -0.85
N GLN A 871 7.54 32.58 0.03
CA GLN A 871 6.11 32.54 0.28
C GLN A 871 5.78 33.61 1.32
N GLU A 872 4.91 34.56 0.96
CA GLU A 872 4.51 35.67 1.83
C GLU A 872 3.49 35.19 2.85
N GLY A 873 3.99 34.43 3.82
CA GLY A 873 3.19 33.76 4.83
C GLY A 873 3.95 33.46 6.12
N GLU A 874 3.21 32.89 7.05
CA GLU A 874 3.66 32.54 8.39
C GLU A 874 3.66 31.04 8.64
N GLY A 875 4.60 30.59 9.48
CA GLY A 875 4.69 29.20 9.94
C GLY A 875 5.84 28.45 9.31
N HIS A 876 5.97 27.17 9.66
CA HIS A 876 7.14 26.37 9.33
C HIS A 876 6.98 25.62 8.02
N CYS A 877 7.91 25.84 7.08
CA CYS A 877 7.85 25.39 5.68
C CYS A 877 6.65 25.98 4.90
N SER A 878 6.71 25.97 3.57
CA SER A 878 5.63 26.50 2.72
C SER A 878 4.29 25.80 2.96
N ILE A 879 4.31 24.57 3.45
CA ILE A 879 3.10 23.83 3.76
C ILE A 879 2.29 24.44 4.92
N ALA A 880 2.82 25.38 5.71
CA ALA A 880 2.05 26.01 6.80
C ALA A 880 0.83 26.82 6.29
N GLU A 881 0.91 27.37 5.07
CA GLU A 881 -0.14 28.19 4.45
C GLU A 881 -0.30 27.83 2.96
N VAL A 882 -1.51 27.87 2.43
CA VAL A 882 -1.71 27.64 0.99
C VAL A 882 -1.26 28.87 0.19
N SER A 883 -0.31 28.69 -0.73
CA SER A 883 -0.03 29.64 -1.83
C SER A 883 -0.07 28.95 -3.18
N LEU A 884 -1.12 29.25 -3.97
CA LEU A 884 -1.26 28.80 -5.35
C LEU A 884 -0.06 29.21 -6.21
N CYS A 885 0.54 30.36 -5.93
CA CYS A 885 1.75 30.83 -6.61
C CYS A 885 2.95 29.90 -6.32
N THR A 886 3.21 29.60 -5.04
CA THR A 886 4.30 28.69 -4.64
C THR A 886 4.10 27.31 -5.25
N VAL A 887 2.90 26.74 -5.09
CA VAL A 887 2.55 25.41 -5.62
C VAL A 887 2.78 25.34 -7.12
N SER A 888 2.30 26.32 -7.87
CA SER A 888 2.43 26.36 -9.34
C SER A 888 3.89 26.38 -9.78
N LYS A 889 4.75 27.14 -9.07
CA LYS A 889 6.19 27.22 -9.38
C LYS A 889 6.94 25.94 -9.01
N VAL A 890 6.64 25.33 -7.86
CA VAL A 890 7.22 24.04 -7.46
C VAL A 890 6.86 22.95 -8.48
N ARG A 891 5.60 22.90 -8.92
CA ARG A 891 5.16 21.96 -9.96
C ARG A 891 5.87 22.22 -11.29
N ALA A 892 5.97 23.48 -11.73
CA ALA A 892 6.69 23.85 -12.96
C ALA A 892 8.19 23.50 -12.88
N TYR A 893 8.81 23.60 -11.70
CA TYR A 893 10.19 23.18 -11.49
C TYR A 893 10.36 21.66 -11.69
N PHE A 894 9.54 20.84 -11.03
CA PHE A 894 9.63 19.38 -11.17
C PHE A 894 9.27 18.91 -12.57
N ARG A 895 8.17 19.42 -13.14
CA ARG A 895 7.64 19.00 -14.45
C ARG A 895 8.47 19.54 -15.61
N ASP A 896 8.71 20.85 -15.64
CA ASP A 896 9.23 21.55 -16.82
C ASP A 896 10.69 21.97 -16.66
N GLY A 897 11.28 21.84 -15.46
CA GLY A 897 12.62 22.33 -15.17
C GLY A 897 12.75 23.86 -15.17
N ILE A 898 11.63 24.56 -14.91
CA ILE A 898 11.65 26.02 -14.82
C ILE A 898 12.20 26.42 -13.45
N VAL A 899 13.34 27.09 -13.44
CA VAL A 899 14.01 27.55 -12.22
C VAL A 899 13.67 29.03 -11.99
N PRO A 900 13.04 29.40 -10.85
CA PRO A 900 12.87 30.79 -10.44
C PRO A 900 14.20 31.55 -10.36
N PRO A 901 14.20 32.89 -10.43
CA PRO A 901 15.42 33.68 -10.33
C PRO A 901 16.16 33.45 -9.01
N ALA A 902 17.50 33.45 -9.07
CA ALA A 902 18.34 33.40 -7.88
C ALA A 902 18.19 34.67 -7.01
N PRO A 903 18.27 34.56 -5.67
CA PRO A 903 18.05 35.68 -4.79
C PRO A 903 19.25 36.63 -4.83
N ARG A 904 18.98 37.91 -5.14
CA ARG A 904 20.00 38.97 -5.18
C ARG A 904 19.74 40.00 -4.11
N LEU A 905 20.68 40.18 -3.20
CA LEU A 905 20.65 41.26 -2.22
C LEU A 905 20.86 42.61 -2.92
N LYS A 906 20.21 43.66 -2.45
CA LYS A 906 20.50 45.03 -2.89
C LYS A 906 21.75 45.55 -2.16
N ASP A 907 22.57 46.35 -2.84
CA ASP A 907 23.83 46.87 -2.29
C ASP A 907 23.64 47.57 -0.94
N GLY A 908 24.34 47.11 0.09
CA GLY A 908 24.29 47.68 1.44
C GLY A 908 22.98 47.50 2.20
N GLN A 909 22.03 46.70 1.71
CA GLN A 909 20.72 46.49 2.34
C GLN A 909 20.64 45.24 3.22
N HIS A 910 19.64 45.20 4.11
CA HIS A 910 19.38 44.10 5.04
C HIS A 910 19.12 42.78 4.27
N VAL A 911 19.41 41.61 4.86
CA VAL A 911 19.29 40.31 4.15
C VAL A 911 17.86 40.01 3.65
N ARG A 912 16.84 40.71 4.17
CA ARG A 912 15.43 40.60 3.74
C ARG A 912 15.04 41.55 2.61
N GLU A 913 15.93 42.45 2.22
CA GLU A 913 15.72 43.45 1.18
C GLU A 913 16.51 43.07 -0.08
N GLY A 914 15.88 42.28 -0.94
CA GLY A 914 16.48 41.89 -2.22
C GLY A 914 15.44 41.58 -3.29
N LEU A 915 15.95 41.04 -4.40
CA LEU A 915 15.21 40.73 -5.60
C LEU A 915 15.16 39.21 -5.76
N TRP A 916 13.96 38.66 -5.63
CA TRP A 916 13.60 37.27 -5.87
C TRP A 916 12.08 37.20 -6.06
N ASP A 917 11.59 36.02 -6.40
CA ASP A 917 10.17 35.78 -6.59
C ASP A 917 9.44 35.70 -5.25
N ARG A 918 8.36 36.48 -5.13
CA ARG A 918 7.45 36.47 -3.97
C ARG A 918 6.10 35.90 -4.38
N CYS A 919 5.52 35.09 -3.49
CA CYS A 919 4.25 34.42 -3.71
C CYS A 919 3.32 34.69 -2.53
N GLU A 920 2.29 35.52 -2.76
CA GLU A 920 1.23 35.77 -1.77
C GLU A 920 0.52 34.47 -1.36
N THR A 921 0.19 34.36 -0.08
CA THR A 921 -0.66 33.28 0.42
C THR A 921 -2.14 33.56 0.16
N ASN A 922 -2.91 32.48 -0.02
CA ASN A 922 -4.33 32.53 -0.31
C ASN A 922 -5.20 32.34 0.95
N GLU A 923 -4.58 32.11 2.10
CA GLU A 923 -5.23 32.03 3.40
C GLU A 923 -4.33 32.58 4.50
N ARG A 924 -4.95 32.85 5.65
CA ARG A 924 -4.29 33.25 6.89
C ARG A 924 -5.16 32.83 8.08
N PRO A 925 -4.65 32.85 9.33
CA PRO A 925 -5.43 32.46 10.50
C PRO A 925 -6.82 33.12 10.58
N TRP A 926 -7.86 32.33 10.88
CA TRP A 926 -9.29 32.69 10.87
C TRP A 926 -9.88 33.21 9.53
N GLN A 927 -9.10 33.15 8.45
CA GLN A 927 -9.52 33.41 7.07
C GLN A 927 -9.04 32.27 6.17
N PRO A 928 -9.57 31.05 6.37
CA PRO A 928 -9.18 29.89 5.57
C PRO A 928 -9.62 30.08 4.12
N LEU A 929 -8.87 29.51 3.18
CA LEU A 929 -9.24 29.50 1.78
C LEU A 929 -10.53 28.67 1.60
N HIS A 930 -11.67 29.33 1.35
CA HIS A 930 -12.93 28.65 1.05
C HIS A 930 -12.90 28.13 -0.40
N ALA A 931 -13.09 26.82 -0.60
CA ALA A 931 -12.99 26.14 -1.90
C ALA A 931 -13.93 26.68 -3.01
N GLN A 932 -14.87 27.58 -2.69
CA GLN A 932 -15.81 28.19 -3.65
C GLN A 932 -15.62 29.69 -3.86
N GLU A 933 -14.87 30.41 -3.02
CA GLU A 933 -14.71 31.86 -3.15
C GLU A 933 -13.28 32.20 -3.60
N LYS A 934 -13.14 32.48 -4.91
CA LYS A 934 -12.01 33.14 -5.60
C LYS A 934 -10.88 32.27 -6.20
N LEU A 935 -11.24 31.38 -7.13
CA LEU A 935 -10.36 31.10 -8.29
C LEU A 935 -10.58 32.08 -9.47
N GLY A 936 -11.68 32.84 -9.45
CA GLY A 936 -12.02 33.79 -10.51
C GLY A 936 -11.30 35.15 -10.50
N SER A 937 -10.35 35.41 -9.60
CA SER A 937 -9.71 36.74 -9.50
C SER A 937 -8.17 36.76 -9.47
N VAL A 938 -7.48 35.62 -9.67
CA VAL A 938 -6.01 35.55 -9.52
C VAL A 938 -5.23 35.87 -10.82
N CYS A 939 -5.90 36.07 -11.96
CA CYS A 939 -5.23 36.55 -13.18
C CYS A 939 -5.71 37.95 -13.59
N GLY A 940 -5.17 38.97 -12.90
CA GLY A 940 -5.32 40.38 -13.25
C GLY A 940 -4.58 40.81 -14.53
N MET A 941 -4.68 40.05 -15.62
CA MET A 941 -4.22 40.48 -16.96
C MET A 941 -5.42 40.86 -17.82
N GLN A 942 -5.61 42.16 -18.04
CA GLN A 942 -6.61 42.74 -18.95
C GLN A 942 -6.27 42.49 -20.43
N ARG A 943 -6.28 41.22 -20.87
CA ARG A 943 -6.39 40.87 -22.29
C ARG A 943 -7.47 39.80 -22.47
N PRO A 944 -8.35 39.89 -23.48
CA PRO A 944 -9.29 38.82 -23.78
C PRO A 944 -8.50 37.60 -24.25
N TRP A 945 -8.62 36.49 -23.52
CA TRP A 945 -8.05 35.19 -23.86
C TRP A 945 -8.73 34.63 -25.12
N THR A 946 -7.96 33.96 -25.96
CA THR A 946 -8.43 33.19 -27.12
C THR A 946 -9.16 31.91 -26.68
N SER A 947 -9.95 31.30 -27.56
CA SER A 947 -10.76 30.12 -27.21
C SER A 947 -9.94 28.90 -26.77
N SER A 948 -8.68 28.76 -27.21
CA SER A 948 -7.79 27.69 -26.74
C SER A 948 -7.28 27.93 -25.31
N GLU A 949 -7.06 29.20 -24.95
CA GLU A 949 -6.61 29.58 -23.61
C GLU A 949 -7.74 29.48 -22.57
N LEU A 950 -9.01 29.56 -23.00
CA LEU A 950 -10.18 29.33 -22.14
C LEU A 950 -10.36 27.84 -21.77
N ASP A 951 -10.01 26.92 -22.67
CA ASP A 951 -10.03 25.49 -22.37
C ASP A 951 -8.83 25.08 -21.49
N GLU A 952 -7.67 25.71 -21.69
CA GLU A 952 -6.51 25.57 -20.81
C GLU A 952 -6.75 26.20 -19.43
N ALA A 953 -7.42 27.36 -19.35
CA ALA A 953 -7.78 28.00 -18.10
C ALA A 953 -8.78 27.16 -17.28
N LYS A 954 -9.76 26.51 -17.92
CA LYS A 954 -10.68 25.58 -17.23
C LYS A 954 -9.96 24.33 -16.71
N PHE A 955 -9.01 23.81 -17.47
CA PHE A 955 -8.17 22.68 -17.05
C PHE A 955 -7.26 23.07 -15.87
N LEU A 956 -6.62 24.25 -15.95
CA LEU A 956 -5.80 24.81 -14.88
C LEU A 956 -6.62 25.14 -13.63
N GLU A 957 -7.85 25.62 -13.78
CA GLU A 957 -8.77 25.89 -12.66
C GLU A 957 -9.14 24.60 -11.92
N GLN A 958 -9.47 23.53 -12.64
CA GLN A 958 -9.71 22.21 -12.04
C GLN A 958 -8.46 21.65 -11.36
N GLN A 959 -7.28 21.78 -11.99
CA GLN A 959 -6.02 21.36 -11.39
C GLN A 959 -5.65 22.16 -10.15
N ASN A 960 -5.94 23.46 -10.14
CA ASN A 960 -5.67 24.33 -9.00
C ASN A 960 -6.60 23.98 -7.81
N ILE A 961 -7.86 23.59 -8.06
CA ILE A 961 -8.76 23.13 -7.00
C ILE A 961 -8.26 21.83 -6.35
N ALA A 962 -7.80 20.87 -7.17
CA ALA A 962 -7.20 19.64 -6.67
C ALA A 962 -5.92 19.93 -5.85
N LEU A 963 -5.02 20.74 -6.41
CA LEU A 963 -3.80 21.20 -5.74
C LEU A 963 -4.05 21.84 -4.37
N VAL A 964 -5.04 22.73 -4.29
CA VAL A 964 -5.42 23.38 -3.02
C VAL A 964 -5.92 22.35 -2.02
N ARG A 965 -6.72 21.38 -2.46
CA ARG A 965 -7.23 20.32 -1.58
C ARG A 965 -6.09 19.44 -1.07
N ALA A 966 -5.18 19.00 -1.93
CA ALA A 966 -4.00 18.26 -1.52
C ALA A 966 -3.17 19.04 -0.49
N TRP A 967 -2.88 20.32 -0.76
CA TRP A 967 -2.10 21.14 0.16
C TRP A 967 -2.77 21.29 1.53
N LYS A 968 -4.10 21.42 1.56
CA LYS A 968 -4.87 21.45 2.82
C LYS A 968 -4.81 20.13 3.58
N ASN A 969 -4.86 19.00 2.88
CA ASN A 969 -4.69 17.70 3.52
C ASN A 969 -3.28 17.55 4.12
N VAL A 970 -2.24 18.08 3.44
CA VAL A 970 -0.87 18.14 3.97
C VAL A 970 -0.83 18.97 5.26
N GLN A 971 -1.43 20.16 5.25
CA GLN A 971 -1.55 21.01 6.45
C GLN A 971 -2.25 20.30 7.60
N GLU A 972 -3.44 19.74 7.36
CA GLU A 972 -4.25 19.09 8.39
C GLU A 972 -3.52 17.90 9.00
N TYR A 973 -2.80 17.11 8.21
CA TYR A 973 -1.99 16.01 8.74
C TYR A 973 -0.83 16.48 9.62
N MET A 974 -0.05 17.46 9.13
CA MET A 974 1.06 18.05 9.90
C MET A 974 0.58 18.60 11.25
N VAL A 975 -0.69 19.02 11.31
CA VAL A 975 -1.34 19.51 12.52
C VAL A 975 -1.89 18.36 13.36
N THR A 976 -2.52 17.33 12.78
CA THR A 976 -3.19 16.24 13.51
C THR A 976 -2.22 15.21 14.10
N GLU A 977 -1.07 14.93 13.48
CA GLU A 977 0.05 14.24 14.15
C GLU A 977 0.56 15.02 15.35
N THR A 978 0.44 16.34 15.28
CA THR A 978 0.84 17.27 16.33
C THR A 978 -0.32 17.62 17.26
N ILE A 979 -1.58 17.24 17.04
CA ILE A 979 -2.72 17.76 17.85
C ILE A 979 -3.80 16.72 18.22
N GLU A 980 -4.29 15.89 17.30
CA GLU A 980 -5.62 15.24 17.43
C GLU A 980 -5.65 13.70 17.48
N ARG A 981 -4.61 12.99 17.00
CA ARG A 981 -4.58 11.51 17.03
C ARG A 981 -4.85 10.84 18.40
N PRO A 982 -4.64 11.45 19.59
CA PRO A 982 -4.90 10.74 20.84
C PRO A 982 -6.36 10.35 21.13
N TRP A 983 -7.37 10.89 20.43
CA TRP A 983 -8.79 10.73 20.84
C TRP A 983 -9.58 9.65 20.09
N LEU A 984 -9.26 9.35 18.82
CA LEU A 984 -10.04 8.39 18.02
C LEU A 984 -9.88 6.95 18.51
N ASP A 985 -8.67 6.55 18.93
CA ASP A 985 -8.40 5.19 19.40
C ASP A 985 -8.93 4.90 20.82
N ILE A 986 -9.05 5.91 21.67
CA ILE A 986 -9.62 5.76 23.03
C ILE A 986 -11.14 5.51 22.97
N THR A 987 -11.82 6.10 21.99
CA THR A 987 -13.28 5.98 21.86
C THR A 987 -13.70 4.60 21.33
N LEU A 988 -12.82 3.93 20.58
CA LEU A 988 -13.02 2.55 20.12
C LEU A 988 -12.74 1.52 21.24
N MET A 989 -11.76 1.76 22.11
CA MET A 989 -11.48 0.88 23.25
C MET A 989 -12.53 0.96 24.37
N ALA A 990 -13.26 2.08 24.48
CA ALA A 990 -14.33 2.22 25.48
C ALA A 990 -15.64 1.49 25.13
N ASN A 991 -15.76 0.93 23.91
CA ASN A 991 -17.01 0.37 23.38
C ASN A 991 -16.96 -1.13 23.01
N SER A 992 -15.90 -1.89 23.35
CA SER A 992 -15.97 -3.35 23.31
C SER A 992 -16.22 -3.92 24.72
N PRO A 993 -17.25 -4.77 24.94
CA PRO A 993 -17.52 -5.39 26.23
C PRO A 993 -16.41 -6.33 26.71
#